data_AF-A0A916HYX4-F1
#
_entry.id   AF-A0A916HYX4-F1
#
_cell.length_a   1.000
_cell.length_b   1.000
_cell.length_c   1.000
_cell.angle_alpha   90.00
_cell.angle_beta   90.00
_cell.angle_gamma   90.00
#
_symmetry.space_group_name_H-M   'P 1'
#
loop_
_entity.id
_entity.type
_entity.pdbx_description
1 polymer ?
#
loop_
_entity_poly.entity_id
_entity_poly.type
_entity_poly.pdbx_seq_one_letter_code
_entity_poly.pdbx_strand_id
1 'polypeptide(L)'
;MLTRTLSRWLMSIVLACLTLVGINLLLANVPAQARSAAALINCSGPIQACIDAANDGDTILIAAGRYTESLTLSKAVSLTGENRDTTIIHAVAYQRVLTVTGAAISNSVVISGLTFTGGDTTNGQGIGIIPHPSIIYWPSPTFTPIPLPATSAQHALLSTPVPHRPLIRAGATGRPIPLSWQTRQSLQDFNPARDGVGGGILITDSARPELQFIRVISNIGGYGGGLYVHSNSTVTLSNLDVLSNVAVHGGGLLAFAPVTLLQVNLGNNYGILGGGAQVSGTMTLSNSTVVHNEGGGLYVEGDLTLQRSNVDFNTSLENWGGGGIILIHGTLNLADSMIEGNQGWPWEPQYPDVGPYWGSGVFLGNSRAWITNTQFLHNSAYKGGGLMLFANSSGQVVNTLFAQNSSTVGGASINIEGKLYIVHSTIADTNLNPQPAIFFEIGTLYITDTKITSHTVGIQLPPLGTGAHEDYNLFFGNITNTVGVITGGHSLIGDPKFVDPLNGDYHLRFDSAAIDHGVDAGVYTDLDGHPRPFGAGFDIGVYEYTVGPRYVATTGHDADNDCLIETNPCATVQHAIDVANDGEQVLIASGLYTQSATLYKPVSLTGVSSDTTILHAAAGQRVLTVTGATISNSVVISGLTFTGGNLSGESYCPEHCGGGVLVTDFAQATIQNVIFSNNAASGAGGGLYDGYYDTAVILLASQFMSNTAGDYGGGAASDGSITLIGGQFISNTSQGDGGGLGTNFYHAPVLITGTHFVNNATNGLYGSGGGVTVFGTVIITGGYFEGNVSHGLHAGGLWANELIITNTDFVSNTLVGSYWGGGVSASIATIFGGRFELNSSGHNGGGLSADFASISGTQFISNTSNALDGDGGGGGAFVVFQSEIRNARFEGNRCIAAGCTGGGMLLWGQSRVANTLLSNNTANGSGAAIATDAFNYHPAYRHELQHLTIASSTSITQPAIAVLSGTLHLTNTVIASHAIAISNTGGIVYEDYNLFFNSLTNTIGVTSGGHSLIGDPQFVDPLHGDYHLRLGSAAIDHGTDAGVYTDLDGNPRPIGPGFDIGAYEYATTFYTYLPLVFK
;
A
#
# COMPACT_ATOMS: atom_id res chain seq x y z
N MET A 1 -20.17 19.68 -25.86
CA MET A 1 -19.07 20.30 -26.63
C MET A 1 -18.32 19.27 -27.51
N LEU A 2 -19.02 18.26 -28.05
CA LEU A 2 -18.43 17.10 -28.75
C LEU A 2 -18.77 17.05 -30.26
N THR A 3 -19.44 18.07 -30.81
CA THR A 3 -19.93 18.07 -32.20
C THR A 3 -19.15 19.00 -33.14
N ARG A 4 -18.21 19.81 -32.62
CA ARG A 4 -17.40 20.73 -33.44
C ARG A 4 -16.02 20.17 -33.86
N THR A 5 -15.48 19.19 -33.15
CA THR A 5 -14.17 18.59 -33.42
C THR A 5 -14.20 17.48 -34.49
N LEU A 6 -15.29 16.71 -34.61
CA LEU A 6 -15.42 15.69 -35.68
C LEU A 6 -15.55 16.31 -37.10
N SER A 7 -16.18 17.49 -37.24
CA SER A 7 -16.39 18.10 -38.57
C SER A 7 -15.11 18.65 -39.20
N ARG A 8 -14.11 19.02 -38.39
CA ARG A 8 -12.80 19.50 -38.86
C ARG A 8 -11.85 18.36 -39.27
N TRP A 9 -12.01 17.18 -38.67
CA TRP A 9 -11.25 15.99 -39.06
C TRP A 9 -11.75 15.37 -40.37
N LEU A 10 -13.07 15.32 -40.60
CA LEU A 10 -13.65 14.79 -41.85
C LEU A 10 -13.41 15.71 -43.06
N MET A 11 -13.35 17.03 -42.88
CA MET A 11 -13.14 17.97 -44.01
C MET A 11 -11.67 18.00 -44.49
N SER A 12 -10.71 17.73 -43.61
CA SER A 12 -9.28 17.61 -43.97
C SER A 12 -8.95 16.33 -44.75
N ILE A 13 -9.68 15.23 -44.48
CA ILE A 13 -9.54 13.96 -45.21
C ILE A 13 -10.13 14.07 -46.62
N VAL A 14 -11.27 14.75 -46.79
CA VAL A 14 -11.88 14.96 -48.11
C VAL A 14 -11.06 15.91 -48.99
N LEU A 15 -10.40 16.92 -48.40
CA LEU A 15 -9.50 17.82 -49.12
C LEU A 15 -8.18 17.14 -49.53
N ALA A 16 -7.68 16.21 -48.70
CA ALA A 16 -6.51 15.37 -49.03
C ALA A 16 -6.82 14.31 -50.12
N CYS A 17 -8.06 13.81 -50.19
CA CYS A 17 -8.47 12.89 -51.26
C CYS A 17 -8.70 13.58 -52.62
N LEU A 18 -9.12 14.85 -52.64
CA LEU A 18 -9.33 15.61 -53.89
C LEU A 18 -8.02 16.10 -54.53
N THR A 19 -6.98 16.36 -53.74
CA THR A 19 -5.64 16.69 -54.26
C THR A 19 -4.92 15.45 -54.84
N LEU A 20 -5.21 14.25 -54.35
CA LEU A 20 -4.70 12.99 -54.93
C LEU A 20 -5.34 12.62 -56.29
N VAL A 21 -6.58 13.03 -56.56
CA VAL A 21 -7.25 12.78 -57.86
C VAL A 21 -6.87 13.84 -58.90
N GLY A 22 -6.62 15.09 -58.48
CA GLY A 22 -6.20 16.18 -59.38
C GLY A 22 -4.77 16.04 -59.95
N ILE A 23 -3.86 15.38 -59.23
CA ILE A 23 -2.48 15.15 -59.69
C ILE A 23 -2.40 14.01 -60.74
N ASN A 24 -3.39 13.12 -60.78
CA ASN A 24 -3.42 12.01 -61.74
C ASN A 24 -3.88 12.38 -63.15
N LEU A 25 -4.43 13.59 -63.38
CA LEU A 25 -4.84 14.06 -64.71
C LEU A 25 -3.79 14.93 -65.45
N LEU A 26 -2.66 15.24 -64.82
CA LEU A 26 -1.58 16.05 -65.41
C LEU A 26 -0.29 15.26 -65.74
N LEU A 27 -0.33 13.94 -65.60
CA LEU A 27 0.78 13.02 -65.95
C LEU A 27 0.56 12.21 -67.24
N ALA A 28 -0.48 12.51 -68.03
CA ALA A 28 -0.82 11.76 -69.23
C ALA A 28 0.02 12.08 -70.49
N ASN A 29 1.22 12.68 -70.38
CA ASN A 29 2.06 13.00 -71.54
C ASN A 29 3.58 12.93 -71.26
N VAL A 30 4.04 11.89 -70.56
CA VAL A 30 5.45 11.51 -70.54
C VAL A 30 5.57 10.13 -71.19
N PRO A 31 6.43 9.93 -72.21
CA PRO A 31 6.61 8.61 -72.80
C PRO A 31 7.08 7.64 -71.72
N ALA A 32 6.34 6.55 -71.53
CA ALA A 32 6.63 5.51 -70.58
C ALA A 32 8.00 4.88 -70.89
N GLN A 33 9.02 5.26 -70.13
CA GLN A 33 10.25 4.50 -70.05
C GLN A 33 10.00 3.38 -69.05
N ALA A 34 10.00 2.14 -69.53
CA ALA A 34 9.78 0.95 -68.72
C ALA A 34 10.79 0.91 -67.56
N ARG A 35 10.36 1.30 -66.36
CA ARG A 35 11.08 0.98 -65.12
C ARG A 35 10.77 -0.47 -64.78
N SER A 36 11.80 -1.31 -64.67
CA SER A 36 11.65 -2.61 -64.03
C SER A 36 11.13 -2.40 -62.61
N ALA A 37 10.25 -3.28 -62.14
CA ALA A 37 9.86 -3.29 -60.73
C ALA A 37 11.13 -3.49 -59.87
N ALA A 38 11.28 -2.69 -58.81
CA ALA A 38 12.35 -2.84 -57.82
C ALA A 38 12.43 -4.29 -57.34
N ALA A 39 13.60 -4.91 -57.46
CA ALA A 39 13.82 -6.30 -57.10
C ALA A 39 14.42 -6.45 -55.69
N LEU A 40 14.06 -7.54 -55.02
CA LEU A 40 14.74 -8.01 -53.81
C LEU A 40 15.89 -8.95 -54.24
N ILE A 41 17.12 -8.57 -53.94
CA ILE A 41 18.33 -9.29 -54.35
C ILE A 41 18.96 -9.93 -53.11
N ASN A 42 18.90 -11.27 -53.01
CA ASN A 42 19.65 -12.01 -52.00
C ASN A 42 21.14 -12.01 -52.36
N CYS A 43 21.98 -11.35 -51.56
CA CYS A 43 23.42 -11.30 -51.78
C CYS A 43 24.11 -12.52 -51.18
N SER A 44 24.66 -13.39 -52.03
CA SER A 44 25.41 -14.59 -51.62
C SER A 44 26.93 -14.48 -51.83
N GLY A 45 27.43 -13.29 -52.18
CA GLY A 45 28.84 -13.00 -52.48
C GLY A 45 29.32 -11.71 -51.81
N PRO A 46 30.45 -11.13 -52.27
CA PRO A 46 30.93 -9.83 -51.77
C PRO A 46 29.85 -8.76 -51.94
N ILE A 47 29.60 -7.98 -50.89
CA ILE A 47 28.50 -7.01 -50.88
C ILE A 47 28.68 -5.96 -51.97
N GLN A 48 29.92 -5.53 -52.23
CA GLN A 48 30.19 -4.56 -53.31
C GLN A 48 29.79 -5.10 -54.69
N ALA A 49 29.99 -6.40 -54.96
CA ALA A 49 29.60 -6.99 -56.23
C ALA A 49 28.06 -7.01 -56.41
N CYS A 50 27.32 -7.24 -55.32
CA CYS A 50 25.86 -7.12 -55.32
C CYS A 50 25.40 -5.68 -55.57
N ILE A 51 26.07 -4.70 -54.95
CA ILE A 51 25.83 -3.26 -55.22
C ILE A 51 26.08 -2.97 -56.69
N ASP A 52 27.20 -3.40 -57.27
CA ASP A 52 27.58 -3.14 -58.66
C ASP A 52 26.62 -3.78 -59.67
N ALA A 53 26.03 -4.94 -59.36
CA ALA A 53 25.07 -5.65 -60.21
C ALA A 53 23.63 -5.13 -60.12
N ALA A 54 23.23 -4.50 -59.02
CA ALA A 54 21.87 -4.02 -58.78
C ALA A 54 21.48 -2.82 -59.68
N ASN A 55 20.20 -2.69 -60.02
CA ASN A 55 19.65 -1.52 -60.70
C ASN A 55 19.15 -0.48 -59.68
N ASP A 56 19.02 0.77 -60.12
CA ASP A 56 18.42 1.83 -59.30
C ASP A 56 17.00 1.42 -58.85
N GLY A 57 16.75 1.53 -57.54
CA GLY A 57 15.50 1.15 -56.87
C GLY A 57 15.53 -0.23 -56.21
N ASP A 58 16.52 -1.08 -56.50
CA ASP A 58 16.60 -2.43 -55.93
C ASP A 58 16.94 -2.40 -54.43
N THR A 59 16.63 -3.50 -53.72
CA THR A 59 17.02 -3.72 -52.32
C THR A 59 17.86 -4.97 -52.20
N ILE A 60 19.05 -4.83 -51.63
CA ILE A 60 19.99 -5.93 -51.39
C ILE A 60 19.78 -6.48 -49.98
N LEU A 61 19.43 -7.76 -49.90
CA LEU A 61 19.28 -8.52 -48.66
C LEU A 61 20.61 -9.20 -48.33
N ILE A 62 21.16 -8.89 -47.15
CA ILE A 62 22.45 -9.39 -46.66
C ILE A 62 22.19 -10.33 -45.49
N ALA A 63 22.56 -11.60 -45.64
CA ALA A 63 22.38 -12.61 -44.60
C ALA A 63 23.28 -12.34 -43.39
N ALA A 64 22.94 -12.91 -42.23
CA ALA A 64 23.77 -12.85 -41.03
C ALA A 64 25.19 -13.36 -41.30
N GLY A 65 26.20 -12.61 -40.84
CA GLY A 65 27.60 -12.91 -41.06
C GLY A 65 28.52 -11.72 -40.83
N ARG A 66 29.83 -11.99 -40.77
CA ARG A 66 30.87 -10.96 -40.71
C ARG A 66 31.55 -10.83 -42.07
N TYR A 67 31.42 -9.66 -42.68
CA TYR A 67 31.94 -9.30 -43.99
C TYR A 67 33.11 -8.33 -43.82
N THR A 68 34.29 -8.66 -44.34
CA THR A 68 35.46 -7.76 -44.30
C THR A 68 35.61 -7.06 -45.64
N GLU A 69 34.92 -5.93 -45.80
CA GLU A 69 34.83 -5.17 -47.05
C GLU A 69 34.67 -3.68 -46.73
N SER A 70 35.15 -2.82 -47.63
CA SER A 70 34.90 -1.37 -47.60
C SER A 70 34.00 -1.03 -48.78
N LEU A 71 32.81 -0.48 -48.51
CA LEU A 71 31.75 -0.35 -49.50
C LEU A 71 31.63 1.07 -50.06
N THR A 72 31.25 1.17 -51.32
CA THR A 72 30.87 2.43 -51.98
C THR A 72 29.48 2.27 -52.61
N LEU A 73 28.53 3.05 -52.10
CA LEU A 73 27.16 3.17 -52.61
C LEU A 73 27.03 4.46 -53.43
N SER A 74 27.02 4.29 -54.76
CA SER A 74 26.88 5.39 -55.73
C SER A 74 25.62 5.28 -56.60
N LYS A 75 24.85 4.21 -56.43
CA LYS A 75 23.58 3.92 -57.13
C LYS A 75 22.42 3.89 -56.15
N ALA A 76 21.21 4.17 -56.62
CA ALA A 76 20.03 4.33 -55.77
C ALA A 76 19.49 2.97 -55.25
N VAL A 77 20.30 2.24 -54.47
CA VAL A 77 20.05 0.86 -54.04
C VAL A 77 20.02 0.80 -52.50
N SER A 78 19.00 0.15 -51.94
CA SER A 78 18.85 -0.03 -50.50
C SER A 78 19.61 -1.25 -49.99
N LEU A 79 20.13 -1.20 -48.76
CA LEU A 79 20.86 -2.29 -48.11
C LEU A 79 20.09 -2.73 -46.86
N THR A 80 19.79 -4.03 -46.74
CA THR A 80 19.10 -4.58 -45.57
C THR A 80 19.82 -5.82 -45.06
N GLY A 81 20.44 -5.72 -43.89
CA GLY A 81 20.96 -6.87 -43.15
C GLY A 81 19.84 -7.62 -42.43
N GLU A 82 20.05 -8.93 -42.24
CA GLU A 82 19.11 -9.80 -41.54
C GLU A 82 18.86 -9.35 -40.09
N ASN A 83 19.92 -8.95 -39.40
CA ASN A 83 19.88 -8.40 -38.05
C ASN A 83 21.19 -7.64 -37.74
N ARG A 84 21.10 -6.44 -37.16
CA ARG A 84 22.26 -5.61 -36.82
C ARG A 84 23.24 -6.27 -35.84
N ASP A 85 22.78 -7.16 -34.98
CA ASP A 85 23.62 -7.90 -34.03
C ASP A 85 24.48 -8.98 -34.71
N THR A 86 24.04 -9.49 -35.86
CA THR A 86 24.69 -10.64 -36.53
C THR A 86 25.22 -10.30 -37.92
N THR A 87 24.80 -9.20 -38.54
CA THR A 87 25.21 -8.76 -39.88
C THR A 87 26.22 -7.62 -39.76
N ILE A 88 27.51 -7.97 -39.76
CA ILE A 88 28.60 -7.08 -39.42
C ILE A 88 29.46 -6.81 -40.65
N ILE A 89 29.58 -5.54 -41.03
CA ILE A 89 30.51 -5.05 -42.04
C ILE A 89 31.71 -4.45 -41.32
N HIS A 90 32.85 -5.10 -41.48
CA HIS A 90 34.13 -4.66 -40.95
C HIS A 90 34.98 -4.08 -42.08
N ALA A 91 35.51 -2.88 -41.91
CA ALA A 91 36.34 -2.26 -42.95
C ALA A 91 37.60 -3.09 -43.25
N VAL A 92 38.12 -2.93 -44.46
CA VAL A 92 39.49 -3.32 -44.77
C VAL A 92 40.45 -2.40 -44.01
N ALA A 93 41.63 -2.91 -43.63
CA ALA A 93 42.61 -2.14 -42.87
C ALA A 93 42.89 -0.78 -43.52
N TYR A 94 42.87 0.27 -42.68
CA TYR A 94 43.15 1.67 -43.06
C TYR A 94 42.16 2.26 -44.08
N GLN A 95 40.93 1.77 -44.07
CA GLN A 95 39.84 2.31 -44.86
C GLN A 95 38.63 2.57 -43.98
N ARG A 96 37.70 3.37 -44.50
CA ARG A 96 36.36 3.50 -43.91
C ARG A 96 35.47 2.31 -44.25
N VAL A 97 34.39 2.14 -43.49
CA VAL A 97 33.46 1.01 -43.72
C VAL A 97 32.53 1.26 -44.92
N LEU A 98 31.91 2.45 -44.99
CA LEU A 98 30.94 2.77 -46.05
C LEU A 98 31.10 4.22 -46.56
N THR A 99 31.10 4.37 -47.89
CA THR A 99 30.97 5.66 -48.58
C THR A 99 29.61 5.72 -49.29
N VAL A 100 28.81 6.74 -49.04
CA VAL A 100 27.57 7.05 -49.75
C VAL A 100 27.76 8.35 -50.52
N THR A 101 27.67 8.31 -51.85
CA THR A 101 28.00 9.45 -52.71
C THR A 101 27.04 9.55 -53.89
N GLY A 102 26.66 10.79 -54.24
CA GLY A 102 25.99 11.12 -55.49
C GLY A 102 24.51 11.48 -55.33
N ALA A 103 24.06 12.44 -56.15
CA ALA A 103 22.69 12.97 -56.15
C ALA A 103 21.60 11.96 -56.54
N ALA A 104 21.98 10.78 -57.06
CA ALA A 104 21.05 9.68 -57.31
C ALA A 104 20.53 9.06 -55.99
N ILE A 105 21.29 9.16 -54.90
CA ILE A 105 20.89 8.67 -53.58
C ILE A 105 19.90 9.65 -52.96
N SER A 106 18.61 9.32 -53.04
CA SER A 106 17.53 10.08 -52.39
C SER A 106 17.10 9.41 -51.08
N ASN A 107 16.13 10.02 -50.38
CA ASN A 107 15.55 9.47 -49.15
C ASN A 107 14.75 8.17 -49.36
N SER A 108 14.59 7.69 -50.59
CA SER A 108 14.09 6.35 -50.87
C SER A 108 15.13 5.25 -50.65
N VAL A 109 16.40 5.60 -50.51
CA VAL A 109 17.50 4.64 -50.27
C VAL A 109 17.67 4.44 -48.77
N VAL A 110 17.39 3.21 -48.33
CA VAL A 110 17.38 2.83 -46.92
C VAL A 110 18.53 1.87 -46.64
N ILE A 111 19.31 2.16 -45.60
CA ILE A 111 20.36 1.27 -45.09
C ILE A 111 19.95 0.81 -43.70
N SER A 112 19.76 -0.50 -43.53
CA SER A 112 19.19 -1.05 -42.30
C SER A 112 19.71 -2.41 -41.89
N GLY A 113 19.65 -2.73 -40.59
CA GLY A 113 19.93 -4.06 -40.05
C GLY A 113 21.42 -4.44 -40.07
N LEU A 114 22.32 -3.46 -40.04
CA LEU A 114 23.77 -3.66 -40.24
C LEU A 114 24.58 -3.06 -39.09
N THR A 115 25.74 -3.65 -38.80
CA THR A 115 26.78 -3.06 -37.95
C THR A 115 27.98 -2.66 -38.80
N PHE A 116 28.43 -1.40 -38.70
CA PHE A 116 29.62 -0.85 -39.35
C PHE A 116 30.75 -0.66 -38.32
N THR A 117 31.89 -1.32 -38.50
CA THR A 117 32.97 -1.30 -37.51
C THR A 117 34.37 -1.44 -38.11
N GLY A 118 35.40 -1.09 -37.33
CA GLY A 118 36.80 -1.30 -37.67
C GLY A 118 37.35 -0.35 -38.73
N GLY A 119 36.58 0.69 -39.08
CA GLY A 119 37.03 1.74 -39.98
C GLY A 119 38.15 2.58 -39.35
N ASP A 120 39.20 2.86 -40.12
CA ASP A 120 40.32 3.70 -39.71
C ASP A 120 40.81 4.51 -40.92
N THR A 121 40.52 5.81 -40.97
CA THR A 121 40.97 6.67 -42.08
C THR A 121 42.31 7.36 -41.83
N THR A 122 43.01 7.04 -40.74
CA THR A 122 44.25 7.72 -40.32
C THR A 122 45.53 7.12 -40.94
N ASN A 123 45.40 6.24 -41.93
CA ASN A 123 46.50 5.51 -42.58
C ASN A 123 47.39 4.73 -41.58
N GLY A 124 46.85 4.31 -40.44
CA GLY A 124 47.58 3.56 -39.43
C GLY A 124 48.63 4.33 -38.65
N GLN A 125 48.71 5.66 -38.85
CA GLN A 125 49.52 6.54 -38.01
C GLN A 125 48.88 6.74 -36.62
N GLY A 126 47.62 6.29 -36.45
CA GLY A 126 46.77 6.71 -35.35
C GLY A 126 46.50 8.21 -35.45
N ILE A 127 45.77 8.75 -34.48
CA ILE A 127 45.76 10.19 -34.25
C ILE A 127 47.13 10.51 -33.61
N GLY A 128 48.14 10.73 -34.47
CA GLY A 128 49.55 10.68 -34.14
C GLY A 128 50.04 11.83 -33.27
N ILE A 129 50.69 11.46 -32.16
CA ILE A 129 51.60 12.30 -31.39
C ILE A 129 52.81 12.65 -32.27
N ILE A 130 52.96 13.90 -32.69
CA ILE A 130 54.24 14.40 -33.24
C ILE A 130 55.08 14.89 -32.04
N PRO A 131 56.29 14.35 -31.80
CA PRO A 131 57.14 14.86 -30.74
C PRO A 131 57.74 16.20 -31.19
N HIS A 132 57.34 17.30 -30.54
CA HIS A 132 58.04 18.56 -30.73
C HIS A 132 59.41 18.50 -30.01
N PRO A 133 60.53 18.83 -30.68
CA PRO A 133 61.87 18.65 -30.11
C PRO A 133 62.24 19.86 -29.27
N SER A 134 61.80 19.92 -28.02
CA SER A 134 62.39 20.70 -26.92
C SER A 134 61.53 20.54 -25.68
N ILE A 135 62.01 19.84 -24.65
CA ILE A 135 62.00 20.23 -23.22
C ILE A 135 62.29 18.98 -22.35
N ILE A 136 63.07 19.24 -21.31
CA ILE A 136 63.89 18.36 -20.48
C ILE A 136 63.07 17.67 -19.36
N TYR A 137 63.39 16.40 -19.06
CA TYR A 137 62.88 15.58 -17.95
C TYR A 137 63.07 16.21 -16.56
N TRP A 138 62.05 16.17 -15.69
CA TRP A 138 62.19 16.12 -14.22
C TRP A 138 60.95 15.43 -13.56
N PRO A 139 61.07 14.88 -12.33
CA PRO A 139 60.32 13.71 -11.87
C PRO A 139 59.09 14.07 -11.03
N SER A 140 58.16 13.11 -10.96
CA SER A 140 56.87 13.17 -10.26
C SER A 140 56.97 13.53 -8.76
N PRO A 141 56.02 14.29 -8.20
CA PRO A 141 55.67 14.22 -6.79
C PRO A 141 54.48 13.29 -6.56
N THR A 142 54.62 12.51 -5.48
CA THR A 142 53.68 11.55 -4.91
C THR A 142 52.36 12.19 -4.46
N PHE A 143 51.22 11.63 -4.88
CA PHE A 143 49.94 11.83 -4.20
C PHE A 143 49.70 10.68 -3.22
N THR A 144 49.53 11.02 -1.94
CA THR A 144 49.04 10.14 -0.87
C THR A 144 47.53 9.89 -1.05
N PRO A 145 47.05 8.63 -1.02
CA PRO A 145 45.62 8.33 -1.09
C PRO A 145 44.89 8.63 0.23
N ILE A 146 43.70 9.24 0.13
CA ILE A 146 42.71 9.33 1.21
C ILE A 146 41.90 8.00 1.22
N PRO A 147 41.64 7.36 2.38
CA PRO A 147 41.18 5.97 2.45
C PRO A 147 39.66 5.81 2.29
N LEU A 148 39.26 4.79 1.53
CA LEU A 148 37.91 4.20 1.57
C LEU A 148 37.92 2.93 2.43
N PRO A 149 36.89 2.66 3.27
CA PRO A 149 36.80 1.42 4.03
C PRO A 149 36.35 0.24 3.15
N ALA A 150 36.84 -0.94 3.53
CA ALA A 150 36.90 -2.17 2.75
C ALA A 150 35.58 -2.96 2.62
N THR A 151 35.47 -3.82 1.59
CA THR A 151 35.39 -5.29 1.75
C THR A 151 35.47 -6.06 0.39
N SER A 152 36.40 -7.05 0.36
CA SER A 152 36.48 -8.29 -0.47
C SER A 152 36.45 -8.24 -2.02
N ALA A 153 37.26 -8.97 -2.82
CA ALA A 153 38.33 -9.94 -2.59
C ALA A 153 39.16 -10.16 -3.90
N GLN A 154 40.45 -10.43 -3.71
CA GLN A 154 41.48 -11.16 -4.49
C GLN A 154 41.25 -11.58 -5.96
N HIS A 155 42.24 -11.27 -6.82
CA HIS A 155 43.14 -12.27 -7.43
C HIS A 155 44.41 -11.65 -8.05
N ALA A 156 45.47 -12.46 -8.13
CA ALA A 156 46.87 -12.04 -8.12
C ALA A 156 47.66 -12.36 -9.42
N LEU A 157 48.77 -11.60 -9.60
CA LEU A 157 50.06 -11.96 -10.24
C LEU A 157 50.15 -12.30 -11.74
N LEU A 158 50.97 -11.53 -12.49
CA LEU A 158 52.23 -11.99 -13.12
C LEU A 158 52.93 -10.86 -13.93
N SER A 159 54.23 -10.70 -13.68
CA SER A 159 55.18 -9.82 -14.35
C SER A 159 56.06 -10.58 -15.35
N THR A 160 56.15 -10.15 -16.62
CA THR A 160 57.37 -10.22 -17.46
C THR A 160 57.28 -9.21 -18.64
N PRO A 161 58.41 -8.71 -19.19
CA PRO A 161 58.44 -7.50 -20.05
C PRO A 161 58.79 -7.78 -21.52
N VAL A 162 57.98 -7.28 -22.49
CA VAL A 162 58.39 -7.02 -23.90
C VAL A 162 57.40 -6.02 -24.57
N PRO A 163 57.72 -5.39 -25.72
CA PRO A 163 58.25 -4.04 -25.89
C PRO A 163 57.23 -2.99 -26.37
N HIS A 164 57.60 -1.73 -26.22
CA HIS A 164 56.92 -0.50 -26.65
C HIS A 164 56.25 -0.57 -28.03
N ARG A 165 54.92 -0.53 -28.07
CA ARG A 165 54.08 0.12 -29.11
C ARG A 165 52.74 0.55 -28.47
N PRO A 166 52.47 1.84 -28.21
CA PRO A 166 51.12 2.25 -27.81
C PRO A 166 50.28 2.39 -29.08
N LEU A 167 49.65 1.29 -29.48
CA LEU A 167 48.43 1.33 -30.30
C LEU A 167 47.28 1.66 -29.36
N ILE A 168 46.44 2.64 -29.71
CA ILE A 168 45.14 2.83 -29.06
C ILE A 168 44.33 1.57 -29.38
N ARG A 169 44.30 0.61 -28.46
CA ARG A 169 43.32 -0.48 -28.46
C ARG A 169 42.24 -0.12 -27.45
N ALA A 170 40.99 -0.19 -27.88
CA ALA A 170 39.85 -0.27 -26.97
C ALA A 170 40.13 -1.38 -25.94
N GLY A 171 40.05 -1.07 -24.64
CA GLY A 171 40.18 -2.08 -23.59
C GLY A 171 39.05 -3.11 -23.69
N ALA A 172 39.22 -4.27 -23.05
CA ALA A 172 38.19 -5.32 -22.95
C ALA A 172 36.88 -4.88 -22.27
N THR A 173 36.83 -3.64 -21.77
CA THR A 173 35.69 -2.98 -21.11
C THR A 173 34.96 -1.96 -21.99
N GLY A 174 35.35 -1.78 -23.27
CA GLY A 174 34.69 -0.84 -24.19
C GLY A 174 34.93 0.64 -23.91
N ARG A 175 35.75 1.01 -22.90
CA ARG A 175 36.17 2.38 -22.64
C ARG A 175 37.47 2.72 -23.39
N PRO A 176 37.57 3.89 -24.04
CA PRO A 176 38.86 4.47 -24.43
C PRO A 176 39.75 4.66 -23.20
N ILE A 177 41.07 4.49 -23.34
CA ILE A 177 42.02 4.77 -22.27
C ILE A 177 42.16 6.30 -22.15
N PRO A 178 42.00 6.92 -20.96
CA PRO A 178 42.16 8.36 -20.78
C PRO A 178 43.54 8.83 -21.26
N LEU A 179 43.57 9.81 -22.16
CA LEU A 179 44.82 10.38 -22.68
C LEU A 179 45.51 11.24 -21.62
N SER A 180 46.83 11.14 -21.52
CA SER A 180 47.61 12.01 -20.62
C SER A 180 47.51 13.48 -21.06
N TRP A 181 47.68 14.42 -20.13
CA TRP A 181 47.67 15.87 -20.41
C TRP A 181 48.62 16.26 -21.56
N GLN A 182 49.80 15.64 -21.63
CA GLN A 182 50.80 15.84 -22.68
C GLN A 182 50.35 15.30 -24.06
N THR A 183 49.46 14.31 -24.07
CA THR A 183 48.89 13.71 -25.29
C THR A 183 47.74 14.53 -25.87
N ARG A 184 47.05 15.33 -25.04
CA ARG A 184 45.94 16.20 -25.45
C ARG A 184 46.40 17.44 -26.22
N GLN A 185 47.53 18.05 -25.81
CA GLN A 185 48.08 19.25 -26.49
C GLN A 185 48.62 18.98 -27.90
N SER A 186 49.07 17.76 -28.21
CA SER A 186 49.63 17.43 -29.53
C SER A 186 48.57 17.22 -30.63
N LEU A 187 47.27 17.38 -30.33
CA LEU A 187 46.16 17.12 -31.25
C LEU A 187 45.68 18.37 -32.02
N GLN A 188 46.23 19.56 -31.75
CA GLN A 188 45.75 20.83 -32.28
C GLN A 188 46.28 21.20 -33.69
N ASP A 189 47.21 20.42 -34.26
CA ASP A 189 47.79 20.64 -35.59
C ASP A 189 47.28 19.61 -36.62
N PHE A 190 46.02 19.74 -37.11
CA PHE A 190 45.45 18.77 -38.05
C PHE A 190 44.93 19.38 -39.38
N ASN A 191 45.16 18.66 -40.48
CA ASN A 191 44.82 19.05 -41.85
C ASN A 191 43.78 18.06 -42.42
N PRO A 192 42.57 18.50 -42.79
CA PRO A 192 41.50 17.60 -43.29
C PRO A 192 41.87 16.82 -44.56
N ALA A 193 42.92 17.21 -45.29
CA ALA A 193 43.42 16.48 -46.44
C ALA A 193 44.33 15.26 -46.10
N ARG A 194 44.91 15.18 -44.88
CA ARG A 194 45.82 14.09 -44.48
C ARG A 194 45.13 12.95 -43.72
N ASP A 195 44.11 13.24 -42.94
CA ASP A 195 43.69 12.36 -41.82
C ASP A 195 42.33 11.68 -42.00
N GLY A 196 41.71 11.91 -43.16
CA GLY A 196 40.51 11.21 -43.62
C GLY A 196 39.23 11.55 -42.84
N VAL A 197 38.13 11.58 -43.55
CA VAL A 197 36.78 11.86 -43.02
C VAL A 197 35.94 10.58 -42.99
N GLY A 198 35.07 10.47 -41.99
CA GLY A 198 34.06 9.41 -41.87
C GLY A 198 34.69 8.03 -41.67
N GLY A 199 35.13 7.72 -40.44
CA GLY A 199 35.75 6.43 -40.10
C GLY A 199 34.80 5.26 -40.34
N GLY A 200 33.57 5.37 -39.84
CA GLY A 200 32.49 4.42 -40.12
C GLY A 200 31.83 4.71 -41.47
N ILE A 201 31.04 5.78 -41.53
CA ILE A 201 30.20 6.14 -42.68
C ILE A 201 30.52 7.57 -43.13
N LEU A 202 30.74 7.74 -44.44
CA LEU A 202 30.87 9.03 -45.10
C LEU A 202 29.67 9.28 -46.03
N ILE A 203 29.00 10.42 -45.89
CA ILE A 203 27.90 10.87 -46.76
C ILE A 203 28.30 12.17 -47.47
N THR A 204 28.31 12.15 -48.80
CA THR A 204 28.83 13.25 -49.62
C THR A 204 28.08 13.40 -50.97
N ASP A 205 28.44 14.44 -51.73
CA ASP A 205 28.03 14.66 -53.12
C ASP A 205 26.51 14.71 -53.32
N SER A 206 25.82 15.40 -52.42
CA SER A 206 24.36 15.58 -52.43
C SER A 206 23.54 14.31 -52.19
N ALA A 207 24.14 13.29 -51.59
CA ALA A 207 23.43 12.09 -51.15
C ALA A 207 22.48 12.39 -49.97
N ARG A 208 21.34 11.70 -49.95
CA ARG A 208 20.28 11.86 -48.93
C ARG A 208 19.71 10.53 -48.40
N PRO A 209 20.53 9.59 -47.90
CA PRO A 209 20.04 8.28 -47.46
C PRO A 209 19.27 8.37 -46.13
N GLU A 210 18.45 7.35 -45.87
CA GLU A 210 17.91 7.04 -44.54
C GLU A 210 18.69 5.88 -43.91
N LEU A 211 19.24 6.10 -42.71
CA LEU A 211 19.89 5.04 -41.93
C LEU A 211 18.95 4.66 -40.79
N GLN A 212 18.61 3.36 -40.70
CA GLN A 212 17.71 2.89 -39.65
C GLN A 212 18.09 1.52 -39.07
N PHE A 213 17.95 1.30 -37.76
CA PHE A 213 18.28 0.01 -37.12
C PHE A 213 19.71 -0.46 -37.40
N ILE A 214 20.69 0.46 -37.39
CA ILE A 214 22.10 0.14 -37.60
C ILE A 214 22.92 0.42 -36.34
N ARG A 215 24.13 -0.16 -36.30
CA ARG A 215 25.17 0.25 -35.34
C ARG A 215 26.40 0.76 -36.07
N VAL A 216 27.02 1.82 -35.55
CA VAL A 216 28.30 2.35 -36.03
C VAL A 216 29.25 2.38 -34.84
N ILE A 217 30.14 1.38 -34.76
CA ILE A 217 30.90 1.10 -33.55
C ILE A 217 32.40 0.99 -33.78
N SER A 218 33.18 1.57 -32.85
CA SER A 218 34.64 1.41 -32.81
C SER A 218 35.35 1.80 -34.10
N ASN A 219 34.96 2.94 -34.66
CA ASN A 219 35.60 3.52 -35.85
C ASN A 219 36.47 4.71 -35.47
N ILE A 220 37.53 4.93 -36.25
CA ILE A 220 38.51 5.99 -36.06
C ILE A 220 38.54 6.85 -37.33
N GLY A 221 38.35 8.15 -37.16
CA GLY A 221 38.50 9.13 -38.25
C GLY A 221 39.23 10.38 -37.76
N GLY A 222 39.83 11.16 -38.67
CA GLY A 222 40.29 12.51 -38.29
C GLY A 222 39.09 13.39 -37.91
N TYR A 223 38.03 13.30 -38.70
CA TYR A 223 36.76 14.03 -38.54
C TYR A 223 35.58 13.08 -38.73
N GLY A 224 34.62 13.07 -37.79
CA GLY A 224 33.46 12.18 -37.84
C GLY A 224 33.87 10.71 -37.67
N GLY A 225 34.17 10.29 -36.44
CA GLY A 225 34.69 8.96 -36.16
C GLY A 225 33.69 7.88 -36.57
N GLY A 226 32.44 8.02 -36.11
CA GLY A 226 31.33 7.19 -36.56
C GLY A 226 30.81 7.64 -37.92
N LEU A 227 30.22 8.83 -37.98
CA LEU A 227 29.57 9.38 -39.17
C LEU A 227 30.12 10.77 -39.53
N TYR A 228 30.30 11.00 -40.84
CA TYR A 228 30.59 12.32 -41.40
C TYR A 228 29.57 12.69 -42.48
N VAL A 229 28.98 13.88 -42.37
CA VAL A 229 28.01 14.42 -43.35
C VAL A 229 28.53 15.73 -43.94
N HIS A 230 28.80 15.73 -45.23
CA HIS A 230 29.28 16.91 -45.95
C HIS A 230 28.17 17.96 -46.16
N SER A 231 28.54 19.23 -46.33
CA SER A 231 27.63 20.39 -46.33
C SER A 231 26.56 20.42 -47.43
N ASN A 232 26.75 19.68 -48.52
CA ASN A 232 25.78 19.56 -49.61
C ASN A 232 24.86 18.34 -49.48
N SER A 233 25.01 17.53 -48.43
CA SER A 233 24.33 16.25 -48.23
C SER A 233 23.47 16.29 -46.95
N THR A 234 22.50 15.39 -46.82
CA THR A 234 21.62 15.32 -45.63
C THR A 234 21.40 13.88 -45.21
N VAL A 235 21.07 13.63 -43.94
CA VAL A 235 20.76 12.28 -43.46
C VAL A 235 19.68 12.30 -42.40
N THR A 236 18.81 11.28 -42.44
CA THR A 236 17.88 10.96 -41.34
C THR A 236 18.36 9.69 -40.66
N LEU A 237 18.47 9.75 -39.33
CA LEU A 237 19.00 8.67 -38.49
C LEU A 237 17.89 8.21 -37.53
N SER A 238 17.47 6.95 -37.62
CA SER A 238 16.44 6.40 -36.74
C SER A 238 16.80 5.04 -36.12
N ASN A 239 16.67 4.84 -34.80
CA ASN A 239 17.01 3.56 -34.15
C ASN A 239 18.49 3.16 -34.33
N LEU A 240 19.41 4.09 -34.06
CA LEU A 240 20.85 3.88 -34.25
C LEU A 240 21.62 3.80 -32.92
N ASP A 241 22.66 2.97 -32.91
CA ASP A 241 23.70 3.02 -31.88
C ASP A 241 25.03 3.50 -32.51
N VAL A 242 25.50 4.69 -32.15
CA VAL A 242 26.80 5.24 -32.57
C VAL A 242 27.72 5.25 -31.36
N LEU A 243 28.53 4.20 -31.22
CA LEU A 243 29.22 3.88 -29.97
C LEU A 243 30.74 3.77 -30.11
N SER A 244 31.46 4.27 -29.12
CA SER A 244 32.90 4.04 -28.99
C SER A 244 33.72 4.47 -30.21
N ASN A 245 33.26 5.49 -30.92
CA ASN A 245 33.98 6.04 -32.07
C ASN A 245 34.91 7.16 -31.62
N VAL A 246 36.01 7.35 -32.34
CA VAL A 246 37.08 8.27 -31.99
C VAL A 246 37.37 9.20 -33.16
N ALA A 247 37.34 10.50 -32.90
CA ALA A 247 37.83 11.51 -33.83
C ALA A 247 38.41 12.72 -33.08
N VAL A 248 39.02 13.64 -33.83
CA VAL A 248 39.38 14.96 -33.27
C VAL A 248 38.11 15.79 -33.07
N HIS A 249 37.21 15.75 -34.06
CA HIS A 249 35.94 16.49 -34.06
C HIS A 249 34.78 15.56 -34.39
N GLY A 250 33.71 15.63 -33.59
CA GLY A 250 32.52 14.80 -33.78
C GLY A 250 32.83 13.31 -33.65
N GLY A 251 33.15 12.86 -32.44
CA GLY A 251 33.56 11.47 -32.17
C GLY A 251 32.53 10.47 -32.72
N GLY A 252 31.27 10.63 -32.34
CA GLY A 252 30.15 9.90 -32.92
C GLY A 252 29.75 10.43 -34.29
N LEU A 253 29.38 11.71 -34.35
CA LEU A 253 28.86 12.37 -35.56
C LEU A 253 29.51 13.74 -35.79
N LEU A 254 29.94 14.01 -37.02
CA LEU A 254 30.25 15.35 -37.49
C LEU A 254 29.38 15.70 -38.72
N ALA A 255 28.67 16.82 -38.67
CA ALA A 255 27.85 17.28 -39.79
C ALA A 255 27.98 18.79 -40.06
N PHE A 256 28.09 19.13 -41.34
CA PHE A 256 28.04 20.53 -41.83
C PHE A 256 26.70 20.85 -42.53
N ALA A 257 25.67 20.08 -42.19
CA ALA A 257 24.33 20.15 -42.76
C ALA A 257 23.29 19.77 -41.69
N PRO A 258 21.99 20.05 -41.91
CA PRO A 258 20.96 19.69 -40.95
C PRO A 258 20.87 18.18 -40.69
N VAL A 259 20.69 17.79 -39.42
CA VAL A 259 20.58 16.38 -39.01
C VAL A 259 19.38 16.17 -38.08
N THR A 260 18.64 15.10 -38.34
CA THR A 260 17.55 14.63 -37.47
C THR A 260 17.88 13.23 -36.93
N LEU A 261 17.82 13.11 -35.61
CA LEU A 261 18.09 11.90 -34.83
C LEU A 261 16.81 11.49 -34.08
N LEU A 262 16.32 10.29 -34.36
CA LEU A 262 15.15 9.72 -33.71
C LEU A 262 15.52 8.38 -33.08
N GLN A 263 15.36 8.22 -31.76
CA GLN A 263 15.74 6.97 -31.08
C GLN A 263 17.21 6.59 -31.33
N VAL A 264 18.11 7.58 -31.22
CA VAL A 264 19.54 7.36 -31.45
C VAL A 264 20.30 7.43 -30.13
N ASN A 265 21.23 6.50 -29.94
CA ASN A 265 22.19 6.49 -28.87
C ASN A 265 23.57 6.94 -29.36
N LEU A 266 24.04 8.09 -28.91
CA LEU A 266 25.40 8.60 -29.11
C LEU A 266 26.19 8.37 -27.82
N GLY A 267 26.88 7.24 -27.73
CA GLY A 267 27.44 6.75 -26.46
C GLY A 267 28.93 6.46 -26.47
N ASN A 268 29.64 6.82 -25.41
CA ASN A 268 31.06 6.46 -25.21
C ASN A 268 31.99 6.91 -26.34
N ASN A 269 31.63 7.96 -27.08
CA ASN A 269 32.45 8.46 -28.17
C ASN A 269 33.47 9.46 -27.63
N TYR A 270 34.60 9.55 -28.34
CA TYR A 270 35.70 10.45 -28.01
C TYR A 270 35.87 11.49 -29.12
N GLY A 271 35.79 12.76 -28.73
CA GLY A 271 36.14 13.93 -29.52
C GLY A 271 36.89 14.93 -28.63
N ILE A 272 37.56 15.90 -29.23
CA ILE A 272 38.00 17.07 -28.48
C ILE A 272 36.81 18.03 -28.28
N LEU A 273 36.03 18.22 -29.35
CA LEU A 273 34.78 18.96 -29.36
C LEU A 273 33.65 18.07 -29.90
N GLY A 274 32.53 18.03 -29.16
CA GLY A 274 31.36 17.26 -29.54
C GLY A 274 31.66 15.77 -29.58
N GLY A 275 32.09 15.22 -28.45
CA GLY A 275 32.38 13.79 -28.30
C GLY A 275 31.24 12.93 -28.85
N GLY A 276 30.01 13.23 -28.44
CA GLY A 276 28.81 12.64 -29.04
C GLY A 276 28.59 13.13 -30.48
N ALA A 277 28.32 14.43 -30.63
CA ALA A 277 28.16 15.05 -31.95
C ALA A 277 28.65 16.49 -32.02
N GLN A 278 29.14 16.87 -33.20
CA GLN A 278 29.40 18.24 -33.60
C GLN A 278 28.62 18.58 -34.87
N VAL A 279 27.80 19.63 -34.83
CA VAL A 279 26.95 20.04 -35.95
C VAL A 279 27.10 21.53 -36.22
N SER A 280 27.35 21.90 -37.47
CA SER A 280 27.24 23.28 -37.97
C SER A 280 25.99 23.35 -38.86
N GLY A 281 24.90 23.87 -38.29
CA GLY A 281 23.54 23.81 -38.85
C GLY A 281 22.48 23.41 -37.82
N THR A 282 21.29 23.05 -38.29
CA THR A 282 20.18 22.63 -37.42
C THR A 282 20.30 21.17 -36.99
N MET A 283 20.17 20.90 -35.70
CA MET A 283 20.15 19.55 -35.14
C MET A 283 18.84 19.31 -34.40
N THR A 284 18.20 18.16 -34.63
CA THR A 284 16.98 17.75 -33.92
C THR A 284 17.17 16.35 -33.34
N LEU A 285 16.92 16.20 -32.04
CA LEU A 285 16.93 14.93 -31.31
C LEU A 285 15.53 14.68 -30.75
N SER A 286 15.03 13.46 -30.93
CA SER A 286 13.79 13.00 -30.32
C SER A 286 13.95 11.59 -29.80
N ASN A 287 13.52 11.32 -28.56
CA ASN A 287 13.65 10.00 -27.92
C ASN A 287 15.09 9.45 -27.94
N SER A 288 16.09 10.33 -27.89
CA SER A 288 17.49 9.98 -28.14
C SER A 288 18.34 10.21 -26.89
N THR A 289 19.47 9.53 -26.81
CA THR A 289 20.37 9.56 -25.65
C THR A 289 21.77 9.93 -26.10
N VAL A 290 22.40 10.88 -25.41
CA VAL A 290 23.80 11.29 -25.61
C VAL A 290 24.52 11.06 -24.28
N VAL A 291 25.34 10.02 -24.20
CA VAL A 291 25.79 9.53 -22.90
C VAL A 291 27.27 9.15 -22.84
N HIS A 292 27.93 9.47 -21.72
CA HIS A 292 29.31 9.04 -21.46
C HIS A 292 30.32 9.45 -22.54
N ASN A 293 30.08 10.56 -23.24
CA ASN A 293 31.02 11.03 -24.26
C ASN A 293 32.12 11.88 -23.63
N GLU A 294 33.33 11.73 -24.15
CA GLU A 294 34.50 12.52 -23.78
C GLU A 294 34.73 13.59 -24.86
N GLY A 295 34.91 14.86 -24.45
CA GLY A 295 34.90 16.03 -25.35
C GLY A 295 33.58 16.78 -25.39
N GLY A 296 32.71 16.51 -24.42
CA GLY A 296 31.35 17.01 -24.35
C GLY A 296 30.32 16.13 -25.08
N GLY A 297 29.04 16.32 -24.77
CA GLY A 297 27.94 15.60 -25.43
C GLY A 297 27.67 16.14 -26.83
N LEU A 298 27.14 17.37 -26.90
CA LEU A 298 26.71 18.04 -28.12
C LEU A 298 27.41 19.39 -28.29
N TYR A 299 28.00 19.62 -29.46
CA TYR A 299 28.47 20.92 -29.90
C TYR A 299 27.67 21.35 -31.13
N VAL A 300 26.88 22.41 -31.02
CA VAL A 300 26.04 22.89 -32.13
C VAL A 300 26.29 24.37 -32.39
N GLU A 301 26.71 24.67 -33.60
CA GLU A 301 26.73 26.04 -34.14
C GLU A 301 25.51 26.19 -35.06
N GLY A 302 24.41 26.73 -34.53
CA GLY A 302 23.10 26.77 -35.18
C GLY A 302 21.96 26.42 -34.22
N ASP A 303 20.83 25.98 -34.76
CA ASP A 303 19.63 25.65 -33.96
C ASP A 303 19.66 24.21 -33.45
N LEU A 304 19.25 24.01 -32.20
CA LEU A 304 19.17 22.71 -31.55
C LEU A 304 17.78 22.48 -30.95
N THR A 305 17.14 21.38 -31.30
CA THR A 305 15.87 20.95 -30.69
C THR A 305 16.04 19.58 -30.06
N LEU A 306 15.74 19.45 -28.76
CA LEU A 306 15.70 18.20 -28.01
C LEU A 306 14.29 18.01 -27.47
N GLN A 307 13.70 16.85 -27.75
CA GLN A 307 12.41 16.46 -27.18
C GLN A 307 12.50 15.03 -26.62
N ARG A 308 12.05 14.81 -25.38
CA ARG A 308 12.08 13.46 -24.76
C ARG A 308 13.45 12.80 -24.89
N SER A 309 14.51 13.59 -24.72
CA SER A 309 15.88 13.14 -24.98
C SER A 309 16.77 13.41 -23.77
N ASN A 310 17.80 12.58 -23.62
CA ASN A 310 18.70 12.64 -22.48
C ASN A 310 20.11 13.00 -22.91
N VAL A 311 20.77 13.89 -22.18
CA VAL A 311 22.19 14.22 -22.34
C VAL A 311 22.87 14.05 -20.99
N ASP A 312 23.46 12.87 -20.78
CA ASP A 312 23.85 12.44 -19.44
C ASP A 312 25.33 12.04 -19.33
N PHE A 313 25.96 12.38 -18.22
CA PHE A 313 27.31 11.94 -17.85
C PHE A 313 28.39 12.22 -18.91
N ASN A 314 28.24 13.31 -19.66
CA ASN A 314 29.23 13.73 -20.65
C ASN A 314 30.27 14.65 -20.01
N THR A 315 31.52 14.48 -20.42
CA THR A 315 32.65 15.18 -19.80
C THR A 315 33.39 15.99 -20.84
N SER A 316 33.55 17.29 -20.57
CA SER A 316 34.42 18.14 -21.37
C SER A 316 35.89 17.81 -21.14
N LEU A 317 36.69 17.84 -22.21
CA LEU A 317 38.13 17.57 -22.18
C LEU A 317 39.01 18.79 -22.44
N GLU A 318 38.42 19.95 -22.68
CA GLU A 318 39.19 21.16 -22.86
C GLU A 318 38.64 22.26 -21.98
N ASN A 319 39.57 23.14 -21.64
CA ASN A 319 39.27 24.47 -21.17
C ASN A 319 38.57 25.32 -22.24
N TRP A 320 38.16 24.71 -23.42
CA TRP A 320 37.18 24.90 -24.57
C TRP A 320 35.66 24.45 -24.48
N GLY A 321 35.34 23.41 -23.70
CA GLY A 321 34.03 22.72 -23.79
C GLY A 321 33.11 22.75 -22.55
N GLY A 322 31.79 22.91 -22.77
CA GLY A 322 30.72 22.50 -21.85
C GLY A 322 30.54 20.97 -21.85
N GLY A 323 30.17 20.40 -20.70
CA GLY A 323 30.08 18.95 -20.49
C GLY A 323 28.96 18.28 -21.31
N GLY A 324 27.75 18.82 -21.24
CA GLY A 324 26.55 18.28 -21.90
C GLY A 324 26.34 18.92 -23.27
N ILE A 325 25.82 20.15 -23.30
CA ILE A 325 25.45 20.86 -24.53
C ILE A 325 26.16 22.20 -24.61
N ILE A 326 26.75 22.48 -25.78
CA ILE A 326 27.20 23.80 -26.20
C ILE A 326 26.37 24.23 -27.41
N LEU A 327 25.73 25.40 -27.32
CA LEU A 327 25.08 26.07 -28.44
C LEU A 327 25.69 27.44 -28.68
N ILE A 328 26.05 27.73 -29.92
CA ILE A 328 26.55 29.05 -30.33
C ILE A 328 25.77 29.54 -31.56
N HIS A 329 25.41 30.83 -31.58
CA HIS A 329 24.74 31.51 -32.69
C HIS A 329 23.40 30.86 -33.14
N GLY A 330 22.56 30.44 -32.20
CA GLY A 330 21.26 29.85 -32.56
C GLY A 330 20.22 29.79 -31.45
N THR A 331 19.23 28.92 -31.67
CA THR A 331 18.08 28.68 -30.79
C THR A 331 18.13 27.26 -30.20
N LEU A 332 18.10 27.16 -28.87
CA LEU A 332 17.84 25.91 -28.15
C LEU A 332 16.35 25.77 -27.84
N ASN A 333 15.71 24.71 -28.32
CA ASN A 333 14.40 24.27 -27.85
C ASN A 333 14.58 22.95 -27.09
N LEU A 334 14.36 22.95 -25.79
CA LEU A 334 14.55 21.78 -24.92
C LEU A 334 13.23 21.48 -24.20
N ALA A 335 12.64 20.32 -24.50
CA ALA A 335 11.34 19.93 -23.96
C ALA A 335 11.33 18.48 -23.46
N ASP A 336 10.68 18.23 -22.32
CA ASP A 336 10.40 16.89 -21.80
C ASP A 336 11.67 16.04 -21.65
N SER A 337 12.81 16.65 -21.29
CA SER A 337 14.16 16.08 -21.45
C SER A 337 14.94 16.06 -20.14
N MET A 338 16.01 15.26 -20.08
CA MET A 338 16.90 15.16 -18.92
C MET A 338 18.33 15.53 -19.27
N ILE A 339 18.96 16.35 -18.44
CA ILE A 339 20.35 16.78 -18.54
C ILE A 339 21.02 16.44 -17.21
N GLU A 340 21.65 15.27 -17.13
CA GLU A 340 22.15 14.76 -15.84
C GLU A 340 23.66 14.54 -15.79
N GLY A 341 24.29 14.88 -14.66
CA GLY A 341 25.62 14.38 -14.32
C GLY A 341 26.74 14.86 -15.25
N ASN A 342 26.49 15.89 -16.06
CA ASN A 342 27.47 16.39 -17.02
C ASN A 342 28.53 17.22 -16.30
N GLN A 343 29.78 17.01 -16.72
CA GLN A 343 30.96 17.59 -16.09
C GLN A 343 31.66 18.54 -17.04
N GLY A 344 31.69 19.81 -16.65
CA GLY A 344 32.50 20.83 -17.28
C GLY A 344 33.97 20.68 -16.88
N TRP A 345 34.85 21.33 -17.63
CA TRP A 345 36.28 21.28 -17.32
C TRP A 345 36.58 21.93 -15.95
N PRO A 346 37.23 21.22 -15.00
CA PRO A 346 37.63 21.81 -13.73
C PRO A 346 38.76 22.82 -13.94
N TRP A 347 38.67 23.99 -13.32
CA TRP A 347 39.70 25.04 -13.44
C TRP A 347 41.02 24.58 -12.80
N GLU A 348 42.10 24.57 -13.57
CA GLU A 348 43.46 24.36 -13.06
C GLU A 348 44.13 25.72 -12.77
N PRO A 349 44.67 25.95 -11.56
CA PRO A 349 45.27 27.23 -11.16
C PRO A 349 46.49 27.72 -11.96
N GLN A 350 47.00 26.91 -12.88
CA GLN A 350 48.28 27.13 -13.56
C GLN A 350 48.18 28.04 -14.81
N TYR A 351 46.96 28.43 -15.22
CA TYR A 351 46.74 29.27 -16.41
C TYR A 351 45.74 30.42 -16.12
N PRO A 352 46.19 31.54 -15.52
CA PRO A 352 45.33 32.66 -15.14
C PRO A 352 44.84 33.53 -16.31
N ASP A 353 45.41 33.40 -17.52
CA ASP A 353 45.16 34.29 -18.67
C ASP A 353 44.23 33.70 -19.76
N VAL A 354 43.75 32.47 -19.60
CA VAL A 354 42.71 31.87 -20.46
C VAL A 354 41.38 31.91 -19.72
N GLY A 355 40.44 32.74 -20.22
CA GLY A 355 39.29 33.22 -19.47
C GLY A 355 38.36 32.12 -18.92
N PRO A 356 37.76 32.32 -17.73
CA PRO A 356 37.06 31.29 -17.00
C PRO A 356 35.58 31.31 -17.35
N TYR A 357 35.21 30.62 -18.41
CA TYR A 357 33.84 30.51 -18.86
C TYR A 357 33.50 29.01 -18.85
N TRP A 358 32.33 28.60 -18.30
CA TRP A 358 31.39 27.59 -18.86
C TRP A 358 30.62 26.75 -17.86
N GLY A 359 29.38 26.48 -18.30
CA GLY A 359 28.41 25.57 -17.69
C GLY A 359 28.52 24.16 -18.22
N SER A 360 28.10 23.20 -17.40
CA SER A 360 28.29 21.78 -17.68
C SER A 360 27.05 21.10 -18.19
N GLY A 361 25.84 21.49 -17.79
CA GLY A 361 24.61 21.02 -18.39
C GLY A 361 24.43 21.64 -19.78
N VAL A 362 24.11 22.93 -19.83
CA VAL A 362 23.92 23.69 -21.07
C VAL A 362 24.71 25.01 -21.03
N PHE A 363 25.51 25.25 -22.07
CA PHE A 363 26.17 26.52 -22.33
C PHE A 363 25.61 27.19 -23.59
N LEU A 364 25.24 28.46 -23.49
CA LEU A 364 24.70 29.29 -24.57
C LEU A 364 25.59 30.49 -24.84
N GLY A 365 26.14 30.62 -26.05
CA GLY A 365 26.88 31.79 -26.50
C GLY A 365 26.16 32.54 -27.62
N ASN A 366 25.90 33.84 -27.46
CA ASN A 366 25.14 34.66 -28.43
C ASN A 366 23.86 33.98 -28.94
N SER A 367 23.11 33.34 -28.04
CA SER A 367 22.04 32.40 -28.38
C SER A 367 20.74 32.65 -27.61
N ARG A 368 19.68 31.94 -27.99
CA ARG A 368 18.39 31.93 -27.29
C ARG A 368 18.01 30.54 -26.80
N ALA A 369 17.32 30.43 -25.68
CA ALA A 369 16.81 29.15 -25.18
C ALA A 369 15.34 29.20 -24.75
N TRP A 370 14.61 28.15 -25.10
CA TRP A 370 13.27 27.83 -24.63
C TRP A 370 13.33 26.44 -23.99
N ILE A 371 13.24 26.41 -22.67
CA ILE A 371 13.37 25.19 -21.85
C ILE A 371 12.04 24.97 -21.15
N THR A 372 11.43 23.81 -21.36
CA THR A 372 10.12 23.45 -20.79
C THR A 372 10.14 22.00 -20.29
N ASN A 373 9.50 21.70 -19.16
CA ASN A 373 9.32 20.32 -18.67
C ASN A 373 10.64 19.52 -18.63
N THR A 374 11.73 20.15 -18.17
CA THR A 374 13.08 19.56 -18.27
C THR A 374 13.69 19.43 -16.89
N GLN A 375 14.60 18.48 -16.72
CA GLN A 375 15.33 18.27 -15.48
C GLN A 375 16.84 18.45 -15.69
N PHE A 376 17.47 19.25 -14.84
CA PHE A 376 18.91 19.46 -14.76
C PHE A 376 19.40 18.94 -13.41
N LEU A 377 20.01 17.77 -13.41
CA LEU A 377 20.37 17.05 -12.19
C LEU A 377 21.89 16.84 -12.13
N HIS A 378 22.50 17.03 -10.96
CA HIS A 378 23.89 16.62 -10.70
C HIS A 378 24.97 17.19 -11.65
N ASN A 379 24.70 18.29 -12.36
CA ASN A 379 25.66 18.84 -13.29
C ASN A 379 26.71 19.67 -12.54
N SER A 380 27.98 19.46 -12.84
CA SER A 380 29.12 20.14 -12.18
C SER A 380 29.97 20.94 -13.15
N ALA A 381 30.08 22.25 -12.93
CA ALA A 381 30.83 23.15 -13.80
C ALA A 381 31.79 24.08 -13.04
N TYR A 382 32.53 24.89 -13.78
CA TYR A 382 33.20 26.03 -13.17
C TYR A 382 32.19 27.14 -12.81
N LYS A 383 31.26 27.44 -13.73
CA LYS A 383 30.18 28.44 -13.58
C LYS A 383 28.87 27.91 -14.15
N GLY A 384 27.76 27.95 -13.42
CA GLY A 384 26.45 27.52 -13.93
C GLY A 384 26.38 26.02 -14.22
N GLY A 385 26.36 25.20 -13.17
CA GLY A 385 26.31 23.74 -13.28
C GLY A 385 25.20 23.26 -14.21
N GLY A 386 23.98 23.74 -14.02
CA GLY A 386 22.85 23.42 -14.90
C GLY A 386 22.88 24.21 -16.22
N LEU A 387 22.80 25.54 -16.12
CA LEU A 387 22.64 26.44 -17.27
C LEU A 387 23.57 27.66 -17.19
N MET A 388 24.27 27.96 -18.28
CA MET A 388 25.07 29.17 -18.43
C MET A 388 24.68 29.96 -19.68
N LEU A 389 24.25 31.21 -19.48
CA LEU A 389 24.02 32.19 -20.54
C LEU A 389 25.25 33.11 -20.63
N PHE A 390 25.88 33.16 -21.82
CA PHE A 390 27.06 33.98 -22.10
C PHE A 390 26.81 34.95 -23.26
N ALA A 391 27.55 36.06 -23.30
CA ALA A 391 27.53 37.03 -24.40
C ALA A 391 26.14 37.57 -24.76
N ASN A 392 25.41 38.09 -23.77
CA ASN A 392 24.07 38.68 -23.93
C ASN A 392 23.03 37.68 -24.50
N SER A 393 23.18 36.40 -24.15
CA SER A 393 22.20 35.37 -24.48
C SER A 393 20.88 35.61 -23.74
N SER A 394 19.79 35.02 -24.22
CA SER A 394 18.49 35.15 -23.56
C SER A 394 17.70 33.85 -23.54
N GLY A 395 16.69 33.75 -22.68
CA GLY A 395 15.82 32.58 -22.71
C GLY A 395 14.64 32.60 -21.77
N GLN A 396 13.89 31.50 -21.80
CA GLN A 396 12.79 31.19 -20.92
C GLN A 396 12.94 29.76 -20.41
N VAL A 397 12.69 29.60 -19.12
CA VAL A 397 12.68 28.34 -18.38
C VAL A 397 11.30 28.21 -17.76
N VAL A 398 10.58 27.15 -18.08
CA VAL A 398 9.22 26.91 -17.60
C VAL A 398 9.13 25.48 -17.08
N ASN A 399 8.51 25.29 -15.91
CA ASN A 399 8.21 23.95 -15.41
C ASN A 399 9.44 23.04 -15.39
N THR A 400 10.56 23.55 -14.87
CA THR A 400 11.89 22.91 -14.97
C THR A 400 12.47 22.71 -13.56
N LEU A 401 13.06 21.54 -13.34
CA LEU A 401 13.75 21.20 -12.10
C LEU A 401 15.26 21.37 -12.28
N PHE A 402 15.90 22.16 -11.41
CA PHE A 402 17.35 22.24 -11.23
C PHE A 402 17.67 21.71 -9.84
N ALA A 403 18.19 20.49 -9.75
CA ALA A 403 18.51 19.87 -8.47
C ALA A 403 19.96 19.41 -8.39
N GLN A 404 20.59 19.67 -7.23
CA GLN A 404 21.94 19.17 -6.91
C GLN A 404 23.01 19.51 -7.96
N ASN A 405 22.84 20.64 -8.66
CA ASN A 405 23.85 21.17 -9.56
C ASN A 405 24.93 21.92 -8.76
N SER A 406 26.17 21.88 -9.23
CA SER A 406 27.29 22.49 -8.53
C SER A 406 28.16 23.34 -9.46
N SER A 407 28.75 24.37 -8.87
CA SER A 407 29.75 25.19 -9.55
C SER A 407 30.91 25.52 -8.61
N THR A 408 32.05 25.87 -9.19
CA THR A 408 33.22 26.33 -8.42
C THR A 408 33.07 27.80 -8.03
N VAL A 409 32.49 28.62 -8.90
CA VAL A 409 32.19 30.05 -8.67
C VAL A 409 30.91 30.46 -9.41
N GLY A 410 30.28 31.54 -8.96
CA GLY A 410 29.04 32.04 -9.56
C GLY A 410 27.85 31.15 -9.20
N GLY A 411 26.89 30.99 -10.10
CA GLY A 411 25.66 30.25 -9.81
C GLY A 411 25.90 28.75 -9.85
N ALA A 412 25.46 28.02 -8.82
CA ALA A 412 25.48 26.56 -8.75
C ALA A 412 24.62 25.95 -9.85
N SER A 413 23.37 26.43 -9.95
CA SER A 413 22.43 25.95 -10.95
C SER A 413 22.46 26.81 -12.21
N ILE A 414 22.36 28.14 -12.08
CA ILE A 414 22.20 29.04 -13.23
C ILE A 414 23.16 30.23 -13.13
N ASN A 415 23.92 30.50 -14.19
CA ASN A 415 24.72 31.74 -14.34
C ASN A 415 24.29 32.53 -15.59
N ILE A 416 24.18 33.86 -15.45
CA ILE A 416 23.53 34.72 -16.45
C ILE A 416 24.39 35.94 -16.82
N GLU A 417 24.72 36.03 -18.11
CA GLU A 417 25.15 37.23 -18.83
C GLU A 417 24.13 37.61 -19.91
N GLY A 418 22.94 38.08 -19.51
CA GLY A 418 21.86 38.42 -20.44
C GLY A 418 20.47 38.43 -19.82
N LYS A 419 19.47 37.88 -20.52
CA LYS A 419 18.06 37.99 -20.09
C LYS A 419 17.38 36.64 -19.90
N LEU A 420 16.84 36.37 -18.71
CA LEU A 420 16.16 35.10 -18.42
C LEU A 420 14.77 35.31 -17.81
N TYR A 421 13.81 34.49 -18.23
CA TYR A 421 12.49 34.33 -17.62
C TYR A 421 12.39 32.94 -16.99
N ILE A 422 11.96 32.83 -15.74
CA ILE A 422 11.76 31.57 -15.03
C ILE A 422 10.35 31.52 -14.44
N VAL A 423 9.62 30.45 -14.71
CA VAL A 423 8.23 30.27 -14.26
C VAL A 423 8.01 28.82 -13.80
N HIS A 424 7.24 28.61 -12.72
CA HIS A 424 6.84 27.28 -12.23
C HIS A 424 8.01 26.29 -12.08
N SER A 425 9.16 26.75 -11.63
CA SER A 425 10.38 25.94 -11.60
C SER A 425 10.82 25.64 -10.16
N THR A 426 11.70 24.66 -9.99
CA THR A 426 12.29 24.36 -8.68
C THR A 426 13.80 24.35 -8.82
N ILE A 427 14.49 25.13 -7.98
CA ILE A 427 15.95 25.16 -7.87
C ILE A 427 16.32 24.76 -6.45
N ALA A 428 16.84 23.56 -6.27
CA ALA A 428 16.98 22.96 -4.95
C ALA A 428 18.30 22.21 -4.78
N ASP A 429 18.77 22.18 -3.55
CA ASP A 429 19.83 21.28 -3.12
C ASP A 429 19.41 20.58 -1.81
N THR A 430 19.88 19.35 -1.65
CA THR A 430 19.67 18.53 -0.45
C THR A 430 20.48 19.03 0.74
N ASN A 431 21.64 19.60 0.47
CA ASN A 431 22.51 20.20 1.47
C ASN A 431 22.72 21.67 1.12
N LEU A 432 23.18 22.46 2.10
CA LEU A 432 23.52 23.85 1.86
C LEU A 432 24.64 23.96 0.80
N ASN A 433 24.28 24.35 -0.41
CA ASN A 433 25.20 24.56 -1.50
C ASN A 433 26.07 25.78 -1.21
N PRO A 434 27.41 25.69 -1.32
CA PRO A 434 28.32 26.80 -1.00
C PRO A 434 28.21 27.97 -1.98
N GLN A 435 27.57 27.78 -3.13
CA GLN A 435 27.40 28.82 -4.15
C GLN A 435 25.96 29.32 -4.23
N PRO A 436 25.73 30.53 -4.77
CA PRO A 436 24.41 31.03 -5.07
C PRO A 436 23.63 30.09 -5.99
N ALA A 437 22.31 29.97 -5.86
CA ALA A 437 21.50 29.17 -6.79
C ALA A 437 21.52 29.79 -8.20
N ILE A 438 21.26 31.10 -8.26
CA ILE A 438 21.31 31.92 -9.46
C ILE A 438 22.31 33.07 -9.25
N PHE A 439 23.23 33.26 -10.19
CA PHE A 439 24.20 34.36 -10.18
C PHE A 439 24.15 35.17 -11.48
N PHE A 440 24.38 36.48 -11.37
CA PHE A 440 24.46 37.40 -12.49
C PHE A 440 25.85 38.03 -12.60
N GLU A 441 26.34 38.11 -13.83
CA GLU A 441 27.50 38.94 -14.17
C GLU A 441 27.03 40.26 -14.79
N ILE A 442 26.07 40.18 -15.71
CA ILE A 442 25.35 41.31 -16.33
C ILE A 442 23.96 40.82 -16.80
N GLY A 443 22.91 41.66 -16.77
CA GLY A 443 21.60 41.25 -17.30
C GLY A 443 20.33 41.64 -16.53
N THR A 444 19.24 40.91 -16.83
CA THR A 444 17.91 41.05 -16.21
C THR A 444 17.22 39.69 -16.01
N LEU A 445 16.55 39.52 -14.87
CA LEU A 445 15.76 38.32 -14.52
C LEU A 445 14.29 38.66 -14.31
N TYR A 446 13.42 37.78 -14.76
CA TYR A 446 12.02 37.73 -14.36
C TYR A 446 11.75 36.33 -13.82
N ILE A 447 11.35 36.22 -12.56
CA ILE A 447 11.15 34.93 -11.90
C ILE A 447 9.86 34.96 -11.09
N THR A 448 9.00 33.97 -11.34
CA THR A 448 7.74 33.80 -10.63
C THR A 448 7.38 32.33 -10.43
N ASP A 449 6.54 32.04 -9.44
CA ASP A 449 6.12 30.69 -9.06
C ASP A 449 7.28 29.68 -8.97
N THR A 450 8.44 30.12 -8.48
CA THR A 450 9.66 29.31 -8.44
C THR A 450 10.11 29.05 -7.01
N LYS A 451 10.47 27.80 -6.71
CA LYS A 451 11.07 27.42 -5.42
C LYS A 451 12.59 27.56 -5.50
N ILE A 452 13.23 28.22 -4.53
CA ILE A 452 14.69 28.32 -4.43
C ILE A 452 15.16 27.93 -3.03
N THR A 453 15.86 26.79 -2.91
CA THR A 453 16.16 26.23 -1.59
C THR A 453 17.60 25.76 -1.39
N SER A 454 18.09 25.88 -0.15
CA SER A 454 19.37 25.32 0.32
C SER A 454 20.65 25.85 -0.35
N HIS A 455 20.76 27.16 -0.61
CA HIS A 455 21.97 27.78 -1.15
C HIS A 455 22.53 28.88 -0.24
N THR A 456 23.82 29.22 -0.35
CA THR A 456 24.37 30.37 0.38
C THR A 456 23.62 31.66 0.03
N VAL A 457 23.30 31.84 -1.26
CA VAL A 457 22.40 32.89 -1.71
C VAL A 457 21.38 32.31 -2.69
N GLY A 458 20.08 32.62 -2.55
CA GLY A 458 19.09 32.23 -3.55
C GLY A 458 19.36 32.91 -4.90
N ILE A 459 19.27 34.24 -4.92
CA ILE A 459 19.54 35.06 -6.11
C ILE A 459 20.61 36.11 -5.79
N GLN A 460 21.72 36.08 -6.52
CA GLN A 460 22.82 37.04 -6.34
C GLN A 460 23.07 37.90 -7.58
N LEU A 461 22.88 39.21 -7.43
CA LEU A 461 23.20 40.23 -8.43
C LEU A 461 24.53 40.94 -8.09
N PRO A 462 25.28 41.42 -9.10
CA PRO A 462 26.49 42.20 -8.90
C PRO A 462 26.16 43.65 -8.48
N PRO A 463 27.11 44.38 -7.86
CA PRO A 463 26.84 45.68 -7.24
C PRO A 463 26.43 46.83 -8.18
N LEU A 464 26.57 46.70 -9.50
CA LEU A 464 26.33 47.78 -10.47
C LEU A 464 25.35 47.36 -11.58
N GLY A 465 24.18 48.01 -11.62
CA GLY A 465 23.41 48.23 -12.85
C GLY A 465 22.50 47.10 -13.39
N THR A 466 22.30 46.00 -12.67
CA THR A 466 21.38 44.91 -13.06
C THR A 466 20.22 44.81 -12.09
N GLY A 467 19.02 44.49 -12.61
CA GLY A 467 17.80 44.38 -11.81
C GLY A 467 17.10 43.05 -12.05
N ALA A 468 16.58 42.46 -10.98
CA ALA A 468 15.69 41.30 -11.04
C ALA A 468 14.26 41.69 -10.65
N HIS A 469 13.28 41.16 -11.38
CA HIS A 469 11.88 41.15 -11.01
C HIS A 469 11.53 39.76 -10.50
N GLU A 470 11.31 39.65 -9.20
CA GLU A 470 11.17 38.43 -8.41
C GLU A 470 9.86 38.55 -7.65
N ASP A 471 8.89 37.71 -7.99
CA ASP A 471 7.54 37.82 -7.44
C ASP A 471 6.86 36.45 -7.30
N TYR A 472 6.11 36.21 -6.22
CA TYR A 472 5.41 34.93 -5.94
C TYR A 472 6.30 33.68 -5.93
N ASN A 473 7.54 33.81 -5.46
CA ASN A 473 8.46 32.67 -5.29
C ASN A 473 8.46 32.15 -3.86
N LEU A 474 9.03 30.96 -3.63
CA LEU A 474 9.22 30.39 -2.30
C LEU A 474 10.71 30.20 -2.01
N PHE A 475 11.19 30.79 -0.91
CA PHE A 475 12.55 30.61 -0.43
C PHE A 475 12.60 29.77 0.84
N PHE A 476 13.55 28.84 0.92
CA PHE A 476 13.77 28.03 2.11
C PHE A 476 15.22 27.59 2.28
N GLY A 477 15.73 27.53 3.52
CA GLY A 477 17.05 26.97 3.79
C GLY A 477 18.25 27.72 3.19
N ASN A 478 18.03 28.87 2.55
CA ASN A 478 19.12 29.71 2.07
C ASN A 478 19.71 30.53 3.22
N ILE A 479 21.03 30.83 3.19
CA ILE A 479 21.60 31.77 4.18
C ILE A 479 21.07 33.18 3.90
N THR A 480 21.02 33.58 2.63
CA THR A 480 20.42 34.84 2.19
C THR A 480 19.52 34.57 0.98
N ASN A 481 18.27 35.00 0.98
CA ASN A 481 17.38 34.75 -0.15
C ASN A 481 17.81 35.54 -1.40
N THR A 482 18.19 36.81 -1.21
CA THR A 482 18.48 37.72 -2.32
C THR A 482 19.59 38.73 -1.98
N VAL A 483 20.47 39.02 -2.94
CA VAL A 483 21.51 40.07 -2.86
C VAL A 483 21.45 40.95 -4.10
N GLY A 484 21.37 42.27 -3.92
CA GLY A 484 21.34 43.29 -4.98
C GLY A 484 19.98 43.97 -5.17
N VAL A 485 19.74 44.56 -6.35
CA VAL A 485 18.51 45.34 -6.64
C VAL A 485 17.39 44.42 -7.17
N ILE A 486 16.41 44.13 -6.32
CA ILE A 486 15.27 43.24 -6.63
C ILE A 486 13.93 43.95 -6.41
N THR A 487 12.95 43.67 -7.28
CA THR A 487 11.56 44.20 -7.27
C THR A 487 10.54 43.05 -7.34
N GLY A 488 9.26 43.24 -6.96
CA GLY A 488 8.18 42.23 -7.03
C GLY A 488 7.56 41.92 -5.66
N GLY A 489 8.30 41.27 -4.76
CA GLY A 489 8.10 41.35 -3.30
C GLY A 489 6.92 40.58 -2.69
N HIS A 490 6.14 39.79 -3.44
CA HIS A 490 5.09 38.91 -2.89
C HIS A 490 5.59 37.51 -2.50
N SER A 491 6.90 37.29 -2.52
CA SER A 491 7.50 35.98 -2.28
C SER A 491 7.45 35.55 -0.82
N LEU A 492 7.32 34.25 -0.63
CA LEU A 492 7.16 33.59 0.66
C LEU A 492 8.48 33.03 1.17
N ILE A 493 8.54 32.86 2.48
CA ILE A 493 9.58 32.10 3.17
C ILE A 493 8.89 30.97 3.92
N GLY A 494 9.22 29.73 3.59
CA GLY A 494 8.58 28.57 4.18
C GLY A 494 9.11 27.27 3.62
N ASP A 495 9.00 26.20 4.39
CA ASP A 495 9.49 24.88 4.01
C ASP A 495 8.63 24.32 2.86
N PRO A 496 9.24 23.96 1.70
CA PRO A 496 8.51 23.33 0.62
C PRO A 496 8.05 21.90 0.95
N LYS A 497 8.53 21.28 2.05
CA LYS A 497 8.13 19.93 2.49
C LYS A 497 8.18 18.90 1.37
N PHE A 498 9.35 18.75 0.75
CA PHE A 498 9.58 17.70 -0.25
C PHE A 498 9.41 16.31 0.37
N VAL A 499 8.91 15.36 -0.41
CA VAL A 499 8.69 13.96 0.02
C VAL A 499 10.02 13.26 0.31
N ASP A 500 10.94 13.20 -0.67
CA ASP A 500 12.26 12.58 -0.51
C ASP A 500 13.33 13.19 -1.45
N PRO A 501 13.79 14.41 -1.16
CA PRO A 501 14.72 15.12 -2.04
C PRO A 501 16.10 14.47 -2.12
N LEU A 502 16.48 13.60 -1.17
CA LEU A 502 17.76 12.88 -1.22
C LEU A 502 17.82 11.87 -2.36
N ASN A 503 16.67 11.28 -2.69
CA ASN A 503 16.52 10.34 -3.79
C ASN A 503 15.90 10.98 -5.05
N GLY A 504 15.79 12.31 -5.09
CA GLY A 504 15.32 13.06 -6.27
C GLY A 504 13.82 13.34 -6.29
N ASP A 505 13.07 13.01 -5.24
CA ASP A 505 11.63 13.28 -5.15
C ASP A 505 11.35 14.66 -4.54
N TYR A 506 10.96 15.60 -5.41
CA TYR A 506 10.62 16.98 -5.05
C TYR A 506 9.10 17.25 -5.03
N HIS A 507 8.25 16.21 -4.97
CA HIS A 507 6.81 16.38 -4.79
C HIS A 507 6.48 16.99 -3.43
N LEU A 508 5.29 17.57 -3.33
CA LEU A 508 4.83 18.28 -2.15
C LEU A 508 4.14 17.36 -1.14
N ARG A 509 4.40 17.58 0.14
CA ARG A 509 3.55 17.09 1.23
C ARG A 509 2.44 18.10 1.56
N PHE A 510 1.37 17.62 2.19
CA PHE A 510 0.17 18.42 2.51
C PHE A 510 0.43 19.68 3.34
N ASP A 511 1.51 19.71 4.12
CA ASP A 511 1.90 20.82 4.99
C ASP A 511 2.93 21.78 4.33
N SER A 512 3.13 21.67 3.02
CA SER A 512 4.04 22.51 2.26
C SER A 512 3.59 23.97 2.24
N ALA A 513 4.55 24.88 2.44
CA ALA A 513 4.32 26.32 2.27
C ALA A 513 4.10 26.76 0.81
N ALA A 514 4.26 25.84 -0.15
CA ALA A 514 4.07 26.13 -1.57
C ALA A 514 2.63 25.98 -2.06
N ILE A 515 1.79 25.26 -1.30
CA ILE A 515 0.45 24.86 -1.72
C ILE A 515 -0.48 26.07 -1.79
N ASP A 516 -1.24 26.18 -2.88
CA ASP A 516 -2.23 27.21 -3.17
C ASP A 516 -1.70 28.67 -3.11
N HIS A 517 -0.39 28.86 -3.27
CA HIS A 517 0.28 30.16 -3.12
C HIS A 517 0.88 30.73 -4.40
N GLY A 518 0.85 29.99 -5.50
CA GLY A 518 1.26 30.44 -6.81
C GLY A 518 0.20 31.29 -7.53
N VAL A 519 0.56 31.81 -8.70
CA VAL A 519 -0.32 32.63 -9.55
C VAL A 519 -0.52 32.00 -10.93
N ASP A 520 -1.53 32.48 -11.68
CA ASP A 520 -1.67 32.11 -13.09
C ASP A 520 -0.58 32.80 -13.92
N ALA A 521 0.57 32.13 -14.05
CA ALA A 521 1.68 32.56 -14.89
C ALA A 521 1.63 31.98 -16.31
N GLY A 522 0.47 31.42 -16.74
CA GLY A 522 0.27 30.88 -18.09
C GLY A 522 0.85 29.49 -18.32
N VAL A 523 1.07 28.71 -17.25
CA VAL A 523 1.51 27.31 -17.28
C VAL A 523 0.37 26.44 -16.77
N TYR A 524 -0.13 25.52 -17.58
CA TYR A 524 -1.38 24.80 -17.29
C TYR A 524 -1.19 23.33 -16.94
N THR A 525 0.04 22.84 -16.94
CA THR A 525 0.38 21.50 -16.47
C THR A 525 1.67 21.54 -15.66
N ASP A 526 1.78 20.70 -14.64
CA ASP A 526 3.02 20.49 -13.90
C ASP A 526 3.95 19.51 -14.62
N LEU A 527 5.06 19.13 -14.00
CA LEU A 527 6.09 18.29 -14.64
C LEU A 527 5.63 16.84 -14.86
N ASP A 528 4.67 16.34 -14.09
CA ASP A 528 4.04 15.03 -14.31
C ASP A 528 2.86 15.09 -15.30
N GLY A 529 2.43 16.30 -15.65
CA GLY A 529 1.32 16.54 -16.56
C GLY A 529 -0.03 16.75 -15.85
N HIS A 530 -0.06 16.91 -14.53
CA HIS A 530 -1.27 17.29 -13.79
C HIS A 530 -1.68 18.71 -14.15
N PRO A 531 -2.99 19.01 -14.28
CA PRO A 531 -3.46 20.36 -14.61
C PRO A 531 -3.16 21.36 -13.50
N ARG A 532 -2.85 22.61 -13.87
CA ARG A 532 -2.68 23.74 -12.94
C ARG A 532 -3.88 24.70 -13.03
N PRO A 533 -4.54 25.05 -11.91
CA PRO A 533 -4.32 24.53 -10.56
C PRO A 533 -4.88 23.11 -10.38
N PHE A 534 -4.25 22.29 -9.54
CA PHE A 534 -4.81 21.03 -9.05
C PHE A 534 -5.34 21.22 -7.61
N GLY A 535 -6.57 21.72 -7.49
CA GLY A 535 -7.15 22.02 -6.17
C GLY A 535 -7.67 23.45 -6.08
N ALA A 536 -7.35 24.14 -4.98
CA ALA A 536 -7.92 25.44 -4.66
C ALA A 536 -7.15 26.62 -5.30
N GLY A 537 -5.86 26.45 -5.58
CA GLY A 537 -4.97 27.44 -6.17
C GLY A 537 -3.79 26.80 -6.89
N PHE A 538 -2.95 27.62 -7.51
CA PHE A 538 -1.72 27.16 -8.14
C PHE A 538 -0.66 26.91 -7.06
N ASP A 539 0.18 25.90 -7.25
CA ASP A 539 1.29 25.66 -6.35
C ASP A 539 2.57 26.30 -6.89
N ILE A 540 3.36 26.89 -5.98
CA ILE A 540 4.67 27.44 -6.34
C ILE A 540 5.58 26.27 -6.72
N GLY A 541 6.27 26.36 -7.85
CA GLY A 541 7.27 25.39 -8.30
C GLY A 541 6.77 24.33 -9.29
N VAL A 542 7.57 23.28 -9.45
CA VAL A 542 7.48 22.33 -10.59
C VAL A 542 6.39 21.25 -10.49
N TYR A 543 5.85 21.01 -9.30
CA TYR A 543 4.80 20.01 -9.03
C TYR A 543 3.60 20.68 -8.34
N GLU A 544 2.39 20.23 -8.68
CA GLU A 544 1.18 20.47 -7.88
C GLU A 544 1.03 19.39 -6.81
N TYR A 545 0.36 19.73 -5.70
CA TYR A 545 0.02 18.82 -4.64
C TYR A 545 -1.23 18.02 -5.00
N THR A 546 -1.08 16.70 -5.12
CA THR A 546 -2.15 15.79 -5.51
C THR A 546 -2.75 15.05 -4.32
N VAL A 547 -4.09 14.95 -4.30
CA VAL A 547 -4.87 14.17 -3.33
C VAL A 547 -5.73 13.13 -4.03
N GLY A 548 -5.79 11.91 -3.51
CA GLY A 548 -6.57 10.84 -4.12
C GLY A 548 -6.40 9.46 -3.47
N PRO A 549 -7.24 8.48 -3.85
CA PRO A 549 -7.08 7.10 -3.40
C PRO A 549 -5.78 6.51 -3.95
N ARG A 550 -5.11 5.69 -3.13
CA ARG A 550 -3.91 4.94 -3.50
C ARG A 550 -4.29 3.52 -3.92
N TYR A 551 -3.91 3.08 -5.11
CA TYR A 551 -4.25 1.77 -5.66
C TYR A 551 -3.10 0.77 -5.46
N VAL A 552 -3.43 -0.42 -4.98
CA VAL A 552 -2.48 -1.53 -4.76
C VAL A 552 -2.95 -2.78 -5.50
N ALA A 553 -2.07 -3.44 -6.24
CA ALA A 553 -2.32 -4.72 -6.87
C ALA A 553 -1.06 -5.60 -6.90
N THR A 554 -1.22 -6.93 -6.88
CA THR A 554 -0.10 -7.89 -6.95
C THR A 554 0.72 -7.81 -8.24
N THR A 555 0.20 -7.14 -9.28
CA THR A 555 0.88 -6.89 -10.55
C THR A 555 1.54 -5.50 -10.62
N GLY A 556 1.43 -4.70 -9.55
CA GLY A 556 1.95 -3.34 -9.48
C GLY A 556 3.47 -3.23 -9.36
N HIS A 557 3.96 -2.00 -9.22
CA HIS A 557 5.36 -1.69 -8.89
C HIS A 557 5.44 -0.50 -7.93
N ASP A 558 6.43 -0.49 -7.04
CA ASP A 558 6.59 0.58 -6.04
C ASP A 558 7.61 1.64 -6.47
N ALA A 559 8.56 1.30 -7.34
CA ALA A 559 9.59 2.24 -7.81
C ALA A 559 8.95 3.39 -8.59
N ASP A 560 9.21 4.63 -8.18
CA ASP A 560 8.69 5.85 -8.81
C ASP A 560 7.16 5.85 -8.98
N ASN A 561 6.43 5.25 -8.03
CA ASN A 561 4.97 5.13 -8.08
C ASN A 561 4.31 5.78 -6.85
N ASP A 562 3.46 6.78 -7.09
CA ASP A 562 2.65 7.47 -6.07
C ASP A 562 1.32 6.77 -5.76
N CYS A 563 1.05 5.64 -6.44
CA CYS A 563 -0.15 4.83 -6.34
C CYS A 563 -1.45 5.53 -6.78
N LEU A 564 -1.42 6.68 -7.47
CA LEU A 564 -2.66 7.42 -7.81
C LEU A 564 -3.41 6.87 -9.04
N ILE A 565 -2.74 6.06 -9.86
CA ILE A 565 -3.29 5.55 -11.12
C ILE A 565 -3.74 4.10 -10.96
N GLU A 566 -5.05 3.83 -11.07
CA GLU A 566 -5.61 2.48 -10.95
C GLU A 566 -5.01 1.46 -11.93
N THR A 567 -4.69 1.90 -13.16
CA THR A 567 -4.03 1.04 -14.18
C THR A 567 -2.53 0.88 -13.99
N ASN A 568 -1.94 1.65 -13.06
CA ASN A 568 -0.54 1.53 -12.67
C ASN A 568 -0.40 1.51 -11.12
N PRO A 569 -0.97 0.50 -10.45
CA PRO A 569 -1.02 0.46 -9.00
C PRO A 569 0.35 0.12 -8.39
N CYS A 570 0.49 0.40 -7.10
CA CYS A 570 1.62 -0.05 -6.30
C CYS A 570 1.57 -1.55 -6.03
N ALA A 571 2.73 -2.16 -5.78
CA ALA A 571 2.86 -3.58 -5.48
C ALA A 571 2.57 -3.88 -4.00
N THR A 572 3.00 -3.01 -3.08
CA THR A 572 2.89 -3.24 -1.63
C THR A 572 1.89 -2.32 -0.95
N VAL A 573 1.33 -2.81 0.15
CA VAL A 573 0.37 -2.03 0.96
C VAL A 573 1.14 -1.01 1.81
N GLN A 574 2.33 -1.37 2.28
CA GLN A 574 3.17 -0.44 3.06
C GLN A 574 3.56 0.79 2.23
N HIS A 575 4.02 0.62 0.99
CA HIS A 575 4.39 1.74 0.14
C HIS A 575 3.19 2.67 -0.12
N ALA A 576 2.02 2.12 -0.40
CA ALA A 576 0.79 2.91 -0.55
C ALA A 576 0.39 3.65 0.73
N ILE A 577 0.59 3.06 1.92
CA ILE A 577 0.45 3.78 3.18
C ILE A 577 1.47 4.91 3.23
N ASP A 578 2.74 4.65 2.95
CA ASP A 578 3.83 5.63 3.08
C ASP A 578 3.64 6.86 2.18
N VAL A 579 3.13 6.70 0.96
CA VAL A 579 2.86 7.82 0.04
C VAL A 579 1.48 8.48 0.24
N ALA A 580 0.55 7.83 0.95
CA ALA A 580 -0.77 8.40 1.21
C ALA A 580 -0.71 9.63 2.13
N ASN A 581 -1.60 10.58 1.91
CA ASN A 581 -1.84 11.68 2.84
C ASN A 581 -2.85 11.29 3.93
N ASP A 582 -2.82 12.02 5.05
CA ASP A 582 -3.78 11.88 6.13
C ASP A 582 -5.23 12.04 5.61
N GLY A 583 -6.10 11.09 5.96
CA GLY A 583 -7.50 11.03 5.54
C GLY A 583 -7.76 10.31 4.22
N GLU A 584 -6.72 9.93 3.47
CA GLU A 584 -6.87 9.20 2.20
C GLU A 584 -7.24 7.72 2.41
N GLN A 585 -7.50 7.03 1.29
CA GLN A 585 -7.79 5.60 1.26
C GLN A 585 -6.75 4.85 0.42
N VAL A 586 -6.35 3.67 0.89
CA VAL A 586 -5.61 2.67 0.12
C VAL A 586 -6.61 1.60 -0.34
N LEU A 587 -6.81 1.51 -1.64
CA LEU A 587 -7.67 0.56 -2.32
C LEU A 587 -6.84 -0.64 -2.80
N ILE A 588 -7.12 -1.81 -2.23
CA ILE A 588 -6.30 -3.02 -2.40
C ILE A 588 -7.07 -4.03 -3.26
N ALA A 589 -6.58 -4.24 -4.49
CA ALA A 589 -7.15 -5.20 -5.42
C ALA A 589 -7.09 -6.64 -4.87
N SER A 590 -7.93 -7.52 -5.41
CA SER A 590 -7.90 -8.95 -5.07
C SER A 590 -6.51 -9.54 -5.30
N GLY A 591 -6.02 -10.34 -4.35
CA GLY A 591 -4.70 -10.95 -4.43
C GLY A 591 -4.21 -11.44 -3.08
N LEU A 592 -3.16 -12.27 -3.12
CA LEU A 592 -2.40 -12.67 -1.94
C LEU A 592 -1.17 -11.77 -1.82
N TYR A 593 -1.11 -11.00 -0.74
CA TYR A 593 -0.02 -10.09 -0.44
C TYR A 593 0.77 -10.63 0.76
N THR A 594 1.92 -11.24 0.49
CA THR A 594 2.81 -11.76 1.54
C THR A 594 3.70 -10.65 2.08
N GLN A 595 3.24 -9.95 3.12
CA GLN A 595 3.93 -8.81 3.73
C GLN A 595 3.45 -8.57 5.17
N SER A 596 4.21 -7.78 5.93
CA SER A 596 3.76 -7.15 7.17
C SER A 596 3.67 -5.64 6.93
N ALA A 597 2.64 -5.00 7.47
CA ALA A 597 2.43 -3.57 7.31
C ALA A 597 2.23 -2.86 8.66
N THR A 598 2.52 -1.56 8.68
CA THR A 598 2.29 -0.65 9.81
C THR A 598 1.49 0.55 9.32
N LEU A 599 0.29 0.72 9.89
CA LEU A 599 -0.55 1.89 9.73
C LEU A 599 -0.25 2.87 10.88
N TYR A 600 0.53 3.91 10.58
CA TYR A 600 1.00 4.90 11.57
C TYR A 600 0.45 6.33 11.35
N LYS A 601 -0.44 6.50 10.35
CA LYS A 601 -1.09 7.76 10.00
C LYS A 601 -2.52 7.50 9.51
N PRO A 602 -3.44 8.47 9.59
CA PRO A 602 -4.88 8.24 9.48
C PRO A 602 -5.35 7.96 8.04
N VAL A 603 -5.00 6.78 7.52
CA VAL A 603 -5.33 6.31 6.18
C VAL A 603 -6.21 5.07 6.27
N SER A 604 -7.31 5.03 5.52
CA SER A 604 -8.21 3.87 5.52
C SER A 604 -7.73 2.78 4.56
N LEU A 605 -7.83 1.51 4.95
CA LEU A 605 -7.46 0.37 4.12
C LEU A 605 -8.71 -0.36 3.64
N THR A 606 -8.91 -0.45 2.33
CA THR A 606 -10.10 -1.07 1.74
C THR A 606 -9.72 -2.12 0.71
N GLY A 607 -9.93 -3.39 1.04
CA GLY A 607 -9.86 -4.47 0.07
C GLY A 607 -11.17 -4.64 -0.71
N VAL A 608 -11.06 -5.17 -1.94
CA VAL A 608 -12.22 -5.46 -2.80
C VAL A 608 -13.21 -6.42 -2.13
N SER A 609 -12.69 -7.45 -1.45
CA SER A 609 -13.49 -8.42 -0.70
C SER A 609 -12.59 -9.18 0.27
N SER A 610 -13.08 -9.45 1.48
CA SER A 610 -12.38 -10.28 2.46
C SER A 610 -12.06 -11.68 1.92
N ASP A 611 -12.86 -12.21 1.01
CA ASP A 611 -12.65 -13.55 0.44
C ASP A 611 -11.46 -13.61 -0.53
N THR A 612 -11.04 -12.48 -1.09
CA THR A 612 -10.06 -12.43 -2.19
C THR A 612 -8.88 -11.50 -1.97
N THR A 613 -8.98 -10.54 -1.05
CA THR A 613 -7.90 -9.61 -0.73
C THR A 613 -7.25 -10.04 0.59
N ILE A 614 -6.14 -10.76 0.48
CA ILE A 614 -5.52 -11.49 1.59
C ILE A 614 -4.16 -10.89 1.90
N LEU A 615 -3.99 -10.34 3.10
CA LEU A 615 -2.69 -9.99 3.65
C LEU A 615 -2.18 -11.17 4.50
N HIS A 616 -1.03 -11.70 4.12
CA HIS A 616 -0.41 -12.86 4.75
C HIS A 616 0.95 -12.49 5.32
N ALA A 617 1.14 -12.66 6.63
CA ALA A 617 2.45 -12.42 7.25
C ALA A 617 3.45 -13.51 6.85
N ALA A 618 4.74 -13.13 6.75
CA ALA A 618 5.80 -14.12 6.72
C ALA A 618 5.97 -14.79 8.11
N ALA A 619 6.66 -15.93 8.15
CA ALA A 619 6.86 -16.67 9.40
C ALA A 619 7.53 -15.79 10.49
N GLY A 620 6.98 -15.83 11.70
CA GLY A 620 7.51 -15.05 12.84
C GLY A 620 7.07 -13.58 12.87
N GLN A 621 6.16 -13.16 11.98
CA GLN A 621 5.72 -11.78 11.87
C GLN A 621 4.23 -11.64 12.23
N ARG A 622 3.84 -10.41 12.53
CA ARG A 622 2.44 -9.97 12.59
C ARG A 622 1.97 -9.54 11.20
N VAL A 623 0.67 -9.59 10.92
CA VAL A 623 0.13 -9.13 9.62
C VAL A 623 0.06 -7.60 9.54
N LEU A 624 -0.58 -6.93 10.51
CA LEU A 624 -0.72 -5.47 10.55
C LEU A 624 -0.52 -4.91 11.96
N THR A 625 0.22 -3.81 12.07
CA THR A 625 0.26 -2.98 13.29
C THR A 625 -0.43 -1.64 13.03
N VAL A 626 -1.35 -1.24 13.90
CA VAL A 626 -2.05 0.05 13.88
C VAL A 626 -1.59 0.83 15.11
N THR A 627 -0.95 1.99 14.89
CA THR A 627 -0.31 2.76 15.97
C THR A 627 -0.47 4.27 15.73
N GLY A 628 -0.60 5.02 16.81
CA GLY A 628 -0.53 6.48 16.81
C GLY A 628 -1.86 7.17 17.15
N ALA A 629 -1.76 8.22 17.97
CA ALA A 629 -2.90 8.99 18.48
C ALA A 629 -3.66 9.79 17.39
N THR A 630 -3.12 9.88 16.18
CA THR A 630 -3.80 10.50 15.03
C THR A 630 -4.81 9.55 14.37
N ILE A 631 -4.70 8.24 14.63
CA ILE A 631 -5.67 7.25 14.17
C ILE A 631 -6.95 7.36 15.01
N SER A 632 -8.02 7.86 14.40
CA SER A 632 -9.34 7.96 15.01
C SER A 632 -10.32 6.99 14.36
N ASN A 633 -11.49 6.79 14.97
CA ASN A 633 -12.53 5.89 14.45
C ASN A 633 -13.05 6.21 13.03
N SER A 634 -12.64 7.34 12.45
CA SER A 634 -12.81 7.68 11.03
C SER A 634 -11.93 6.84 10.09
N VAL A 635 -10.85 6.25 10.60
CA VAL A 635 -9.99 5.31 9.88
C VAL A 635 -10.67 3.95 9.84
N VAL A 636 -10.97 3.50 8.62
CA VAL A 636 -11.70 2.27 8.37
C VAL A 636 -10.77 1.23 7.74
N ILE A 637 -10.70 0.04 8.34
CA ILE A 637 -10.04 -1.13 7.77
C ILE A 637 -11.13 -2.11 7.34
N SER A 638 -11.23 -2.41 6.04
CA SER A 638 -12.36 -3.18 5.52
C SER A 638 -12.07 -4.07 4.33
N GLY A 639 -12.82 -5.16 4.18
CA GLY A 639 -12.77 -6.03 3.01
C GLY A 639 -11.46 -6.79 2.86
N LEU A 640 -10.81 -7.14 3.96
CA LEU A 640 -9.51 -7.81 4.00
C LEU A 640 -9.58 -9.14 4.75
N THR A 641 -8.69 -10.06 4.39
CA THR A 641 -8.31 -11.18 5.26
C THR A 641 -6.91 -10.96 5.84
N PHE A 642 -6.76 -11.09 7.14
CA PHE A 642 -5.48 -11.14 7.84
C PHE A 642 -5.17 -12.58 8.28
N THR A 643 -4.06 -13.14 7.79
CA THR A 643 -3.71 -14.54 8.06
C THR A 643 -2.20 -14.79 8.12
N GLY A 644 -1.79 -15.93 8.67
CA GLY A 644 -0.39 -16.36 8.72
C GLY A 644 0.45 -15.68 9.79
N GLY A 645 -0.12 -14.73 10.54
CA GLY A 645 0.54 -14.11 11.67
C GLY A 645 0.91 -15.14 12.72
N ASN A 646 2.18 -15.19 13.13
CA ASN A 646 2.64 -16.18 14.11
C ASN A 646 3.77 -15.61 14.96
N LEU A 647 3.43 -15.11 16.13
CA LEU A 647 4.37 -14.53 17.09
C LEU A 647 4.71 -15.59 18.16
N SER A 648 5.99 -15.97 18.23
CA SER A 648 6.52 -16.91 19.22
C SER A 648 7.54 -16.22 20.13
N GLY A 649 7.52 -16.50 21.43
CA GLY A 649 8.46 -15.92 22.39
C GLY A 649 7.87 -15.90 23.80
N GLU A 650 8.47 -15.12 24.68
CA GLU A 650 7.89 -14.86 26.01
C GLU A 650 6.57 -14.11 25.86
N SER A 651 5.56 -14.45 26.66
CA SER A 651 4.19 -13.96 26.54
C SER A 651 4.01 -12.51 27.04
N TYR A 652 4.84 -11.58 26.54
CA TYR A 652 4.77 -10.17 26.90
C TYR A 652 4.07 -9.36 25.79
N CYS A 653 2.96 -8.72 26.14
CA CYS A 653 2.34 -7.71 25.29
C CYS A 653 3.07 -6.37 25.43
N PRO A 654 3.20 -5.58 24.34
CA PRO A 654 2.54 -5.76 23.04
C PRO A 654 3.33 -6.58 22.01
N GLU A 655 4.57 -6.98 22.32
CA GLU A 655 5.52 -7.56 21.36
C GLU A 655 5.06 -8.92 20.81
N HIS A 656 4.44 -9.75 21.65
CA HIS A 656 4.01 -11.10 21.32
C HIS A 656 2.49 -11.29 21.28
N CYS A 657 1.74 -10.19 21.10
CA CYS A 657 0.28 -10.16 21.09
C CYS A 657 -0.26 -9.69 19.73
N GLY A 658 -1.50 -10.02 19.38
CA GLY A 658 -2.10 -9.58 18.12
C GLY A 658 -1.42 -10.23 16.91
N GLY A 659 -1.49 -11.55 16.79
CA GLY A 659 -0.81 -12.29 15.72
C GLY A 659 -1.23 -11.80 14.33
N GLY A 660 -2.54 -11.61 14.13
CA GLY A 660 -3.08 -10.93 12.95
C GLY A 660 -2.83 -9.42 13.03
N VAL A 661 -3.50 -8.77 13.98
CA VAL A 661 -3.48 -7.30 14.12
C VAL A 661 -3.19 -6.87 15.55
N LEU A 662 -2.32 -5.87 15.70
CA LEU A 662 -2.12 -5.11 16.94
C LEU A 662 -2.65 -3.69 16.76
N VAL A 663 -3.46 -3.22 17.70
CA VAL A 663 -3.80 -1.81 17.87
C VAL A 663 -3.10 -1.29 19.13
N THR A 664 -2.37 -0.17 19.04
CA THR A 664 -1.55 0.37 20.13
C THR A 664 -1.44 1.90 20.05
N ASP A 665 -0.81 2.51 21.06
CA ASP A 665 -0.42 3.93 21.08
C ASP A 665 -1.58 4.89 20.81
N PHE A 666 -2.68 4.74 21.57
CA PHE A 666 -3.88 5.59 21.52
C PHE A 666 -4.67 5.52 20.19
N ALA A 667 -4.34 4.58 19.32
CA ALA A 667 -5.08 4.39 18.07
C ALA A 667 -6.52 3.94 18.34
N GLN A 668 -7.45 4.52 17.58
CA GLN A 668 -8.86 4.15 17.59
C GLN A 668 -9.28 3.78 16.18
N ALA A 669 -9.64 2.53 15.90
CA ALA A 669 -9.91 2.10 14.52
C ALA A 669 -11.27 1.38 14.39
N THR A 670 -11.92 1.59 13.24
CA THR A 670 -13.12 0.83 12.86
C THR A 670 -12.69 -0.28 11.89
N ILE A 671 -12.94 -1.53 12.27
CA ILE A 671 -12.63 -2.71 11.45
C ILE A 671 -13.94 -3.38 11.04
N GLN A 672 -14.22 -3.40 9.74
CA GLN A 672 -15.50 -3.87 9.21
C GLN A 672 -15.36 -4.90 8.09
N ASN A 673 -16.16 -5.96 8.11
CA ASN A 673 -16.14 -7.02 7.09
C ASN A 673 -14.72 -7.56 6.83
N VAL A 674 -13.99 -7.87 7.92
CA VAL A 674 -12.64 -8.43 7.87
C VAL A 674 -12.65 -9.87 8.39
N ILE A 675 -11.82 -10.73 7.81
CA ILE A 675 -11.60 -12.09 8.29
C ILE A 675 -10.20 -12.17 8.93
N PHE A 676 -10.14 -12.56 10.20
CA PHE A 676 -8.92 -12.90 10.92
C PHE A 676 -8.84 -14.42 10.97
N SER A 677 -7.91 -15.04 10.25
CA SER A 677 -7.85 -16.50 10.20
C SER A 677 -6.45 -17.08 10.36
N ASN A 678 -6.36 -18.19 11.11
CA ASN A 678 -5.11 -18.95 11.29
C ASN A 678 -3.94 -18.09 11.79
N ASN A 679 -4.20 -17.16 12.70
CA ASN A 679 -3.17 -16.36 13.35
C ASN A 679 -2.87 -16.91 14.75
N ALA A 680 -1.61 -16.78 15.16
CA ALA A 680 -1.11 -17.27 16.43
C ALA A 680 -0.29 -16.20 17.15
N ALA A 681 -0.45 -16.12 18.47
CA ALA A 681 0.32 -15.26 19.36
C ALA A 681 0.68 -16.03 20.64
N SER A 682 1.93 -15.98 21.09
CA SER A 682 2.32 -16.57 22.38
C SER A 682 1.80 -15.78 23.59
N GLY A 683 1.45 -14.50 23.40
CA GLY A 683 0.68 -13.71 24.36
C GLY A 683 -0.82 -13.76 24.09
N ALA A 684 -1.49 -12.60 24.14
CA ALA A 684 -2.92 -12.45 23.95
C ALA A 684 -3.32 -12.09 22.50
N GLY A 685 -4.58 -12.36 22.14
CA GLY A 685 -5.17 -11.89 20.88
C GLY A 685 -4.56 -12.56 19.66
N GLY A 686 -4.86 -13.85 19.44
CA GLY A 686 -4.30 -14.59 18.30
C GLY A 686 -4.61 -13.90 16.96
N GLY A 687 -5.87 -13.51 16.75
CA GLY A 687 -6.30 -12.73 15.60
C GLY A 687 -6.10 -11.22 15.78
N LEU A 688 -6.59 -10.65 16.87
CA LEU A 688 -6.47 -9.22 17.16
C LEU A 688 -6.13 -8.96 18.62
N TYR A 689 -5.24 -8.01 18.87
CA TYR A 689 -5.00 -7.45 20.20
C TYR A 689 -5.16 -5.94 20.18
N ASP A 690 -6.05 -5.44 21.03
CA ASP A 690 -6.28 -4.02 21.30
C ASP A 690 -5.56 -3.63 22.60
N GLY A 691 -4.40 -2.98 22.48
CA GLY A 691 -3.43 -2.81 23.55
C GLY A 691 -3.49 -1.44 24.24
N TYR A 692 -3.33 -1.44 25.58
CA TYR A 692 -3.34 -0.29 26.49
C TYR A 692 -4.69 0.42 26.70
N TYR A 693 -4.83 1.12 27.82
CA TYR A 693 -6.10 1.63 28.36
C TYR A 693 -6.82 2.71 27.51
N ASP A 694 -6.14 3.32 26.55
CA ASP A 694 -6.65 4.47 25.78
C ASP A 694 -6.87 4.16 24.28
N THR A 695 -6.74 2.89 23.88
CA THR A 695 -7.12 2.43 22.55
C THR A 695 -8.59 2.05 22.48
N ALA A 696 -9.16 2.10 21.28
CA ALA A 696 -10.54 1.70 21.06
C ALA A 696 -10.74 1.03 19.69
N VAL A 697 -11.41 -0.13 19.69
CA VAL A 697 -11.69 -0.87 18.46
C VAL A 697 -13.20 -1.13 18.32
N ILE A 698 -13.73 -0.75 17.16
CA ILE A 698 -15.10 -1.08 16.75
C ILE A 698 -15.02 -2.19 15.69
N LEU A 699 -15.57 -3.36 15.99
CA LEU A 699 -15.66 -4.50 15.08
C LEU A 699 -17.07 -4.60 14.50
N LEU A 700 -17.20 -4.47 13.18
CA LEU A 700 -18.48 -4.54 12.45
C LEU A 700 -18.48 -5.74 11.50
N ALA A 701 -19.36 -6.73 11.74
CA ALA A 701 -19.56 -7.88 10.85
C ALA A 701 -18.26 -8.63 10.46
N SER A 702 -17.25 -8.61 11.34
CA SER A 702 -15.95 -9.27 11.13
C SER A 702 -15.94 -10.70 11.66
N GLN A 703 -15.09 -11.56 11.09
CA GLN A 703 -14.98 -12.98 11.44
C GLN A 703 -13.60 -13.31 12.00
N PHE A 704 -13.55 -14.08 13.08
CA PHE A 704 -12.34 -14.60 13.71
C PHE A 704 -12.38 -16.12 13.69
N MET A 705 -11.50 -16.75 12.91
CA MET A 705 -11.54 -18.18 12.65
C MET A 705 -10.21 -18.86 12.95
N SER A 706 -10.23 -19.89 13.80
CA SER A 706 -9.06 -20.75 14.03
C SER A 706 -7.81 -19.99 14.47
N ASN A 707 -7.97 -18.89 15.22
CA ASN A 707 -6.85 -18.16 15.81
C ASN A 707 -6.49 -18.74 17.18
N THR A 708 -5.22 -18.62 17.56
CA THR A 708 -4.68 -19.21 18.80
C THR A 708 -3.90 -18.19 19.62
N ALA A 709 -4.15 -18.12 20.93
CA ALA A 709 -3.41 -17.30 21.88
C ALA A 709 -2.79 -18.15 22.99
N GLY A 710 -1.62 -17.74 23.48
CA GLY A 710 -0.97 -18.36 24.63
C GLY A 710 -1.53 -17.89 25.98
N ASP A 711 -2.05 -16.67 26.06
CA ASP A 711 -2.66 -16.14 27.28
C ASP A 711 -4.18 -16.10 27.17
N TYR A 712 -4.78 -15.05 26.62
CA TYR A 712 -6.23 -14.93 26.52
C TYR A 712 -6.68 -14.39 25.16
N GLY A 713 -7.95 -14.57 24.84
CA GLY A 713 -8.52 -14.03 23.61
C GLY A 713 -7.96 -14.71 22.36
N GLY A 714 -8.24 -16.00 22.17
CA GLY A 714 -7.74 -16.75 21.02
C GLY A 714 -8.08 -16.07 19.69
N GLY A 715 -9.32 -15.61 19.56
CA GLY A 715 -9.77 -14.77 18.44
C GLY A 715 -9.31 -13.33 18.59
N ALA A 716 -9.80 -12.65 19.63
CA ALA A 716 -9.43 -11.28 19.94
C ALA A 716 -9.20 -11.08 21.43
N ALA A 717 -8.33 -10.14 21.78
CA ALA A 717 -8.15 -9.66 23.14
C ALA A 717 -8.15 -8.13 23.18
N SER A 718 -8.64 -7.56 24.28
CA SER A 718 -8.65 -6.09 24.47
C SER A 718 -8.34 -5.72 25.92
N ASP A 719 -7.31 -4.88 26.07
CA ASP A 719 -6.99 -4.11 27.26
C ASP A 719 -7.50 -2.66 27.16
N GLY A 720 -7.94 -2.25 25.96
CA GLY A 720 -8.61 -0.99 25.66
C GLY A 720 -10.14 -1.10 25.71
N SER A 721 -10.83 -0.34 24.85
CA SER A 721 -12.28 -0.40 24.68
C SER A 721 -12.67 -1.13 23.40
N ILE A 722 -13.45 -2.20 23.52
CA ILE A 722 -13.91 -2.98 22.37
C ILE A 722 -15.43 -3.03 22.25
N THR A 723 -15.94 -2.80 21.03
CA THR A 723 -17.37 -2.93 20.69
C THR A 723 -17.54 -3.87 19.50
N LEU A 724 -18.44 -4.85 19.64
CA LEU A 724 -18.73 -5.87 18.64
C LEU A 724 -20.17 -5.70 18.13
N ILE A 725 -20.32 -5.53 16.82
CA ILE A 725 -21.64 -5.40 16.16
C ILE A 725 -21.68 -6.39 14.99
N GLY A 726 -22.41 -7.48 15.16
CA GLY A 726 -22.43 -8.61 14.23
C GLY A 726 -21.13 -9.40 14.26
N GLY A 727 -20.95 -10.29 13.28
CA GLY A 727 -19.72 -11.06 13.12
C GLY A 727 -19.71 -12.39 13.87
N GLN A 728 -18.60 -13.10 13.77
CA GLN A 728 -18.47 -14.49 14.24
C GLN A 728 -17.08 -14.77 14.80
N PHE A 729 -17.02 -15.48 15.92
CA PHE A 729 -15.80 -16.05 16.50
C PHE A 729 -15.95 -17.57 16.46
N ILE A 730 -15.19 -18.23 15.58
CA ILE A 730 -15.33 -19.66 15.28
C ILE A 730 -14.02 -20.39 15.55
N SER A 731 -14.09 -21.42 16.40
CA SER A 731 -12.98 -22.36 16.61
C SER A 731 -11.66 -21.70 17.01
N ASN A 732 -11.73 -20.58 17.73
CA ASN A 732 -10.55 -19.93 18.28
C ASN A 732 -10.18 -20.58 19.62
N THR A 733 -8.88 -20.60 19.93
CA THR A 733 -8.38 -21.22 21.17
C THR A 733 -7.43 -20.32 21.95
N SER A 734 -7.51 -20.37 23.27
CA SER A 734 -6.50 -19.78 24.18
C SER A 734 -6.05 -20.81 25.21
N GLN A 735 -4.86 -20.63 25.81
CA GLN A 735 -4.47 -21.45 26.98
C GLN A 735 -5.01 -20.88 28.29
N GLY A 736 -5.16 -19.58 28.44
CA GLY A 736 -5.83 -18.92 29.55
C GLY A 736 -7.31 -18.68 29.24
N ASP A 737 -7.77 -17.43 29.39
CA ASP A 737 -9.19 -17.09 29.33
C ASP A 737 -9.69 -16.75 27.91
N GLY A 738 -11.00 -16.87 27.68
CA GLY A 738 -11.65 -16.30 26.49
C GLY A 738 -11.15 -16.92 25.18
N GLY A 739 -11.59 -18.13 24.84
CA GLY A 739 -11.16 -18.78 23.60
C GLY A 739 -11.49 -17.94 22.36
N GLY A 740 -12.67 -17.31 22.34
CA GLY A 740 -13.08 -16.33 21.33
C GLY A 740 -12.59 -14.91 21.65
N LEU A 741 -13.10 -14.32 22.74
CA LEU A 741 -12.76 -12.97 23.20
C LEU A 741 -12.32 -12.98 24.68
N GLY A 742 -11.22 -12.33 24.99
CA GLY A 742 -10.78 -12.11 26.38
C GLY A 742 -10.43 -10.64 26.64
N THR A 743 -10.79 -10.11 27.82
CA THR A 743 -10.31 -8.82 28.31
C THR A 743 -9.57 -9.00 29.63
N ASN A 744 -8.72 -8.06 30.06
CA ASN A 744 -7.85 -8.27 31.25
C ASN A 744 -8.11 -7.33 32.45
N PHE A 745 -9.11 -6.44 32.42
CA PHE A 745 -9.33 -5.45 33.50
C PHE A 745 -10.78 -4.92 33.61
N TYR A 746 -11.11 -4.22 34.71
CA TYR A 746 -12.43 -3.59 34.99
C TYR A 746 -12.64 -2.26 34.24
N HIS A 747 -12.56 -2.27 32.91
CA HIS A 747 -12.75 -1.05 32.09
C HIS A 747 -14.21 -0.79 31.68
N ALA A 748 -14.39 0.16 30.76
CA ALA A 748 -15.67 0.50 30.15
C ALA A 748 -16.43 -0.77 29.71
N PRO A 749 -17.77 -0.76 29.77
CA PRO A 749 -18.56 -1.94 29.43
C PRO A 749 -18.24 -2.47 28.04
N VAL A 750 -18.03 -3.77 27.93
CA VAL A 750 -17.90 -4.45 26.62
C VAL A 750 -19.31 -4.57 26.02
N LEU A 751 -19.51 -3.99 24.84
CA LEU A 751 -20.77 -4.06 24.12
C LEU A 751 -20.71 -5.09 23.01
N ILE A 752 -21.66 -6.04 23.03
CA ILE A 752 -21.79 -7.09 22.01
C ILE A 752 -23.23 -7.09 21.48
N THR A 753 -23.40 -6.93 20.17
CA THR A 753 -24.72 -6.94 19.53
C THR A 753 -24.72 -7.89 18.35
N GLY A 754 -25.56 -8.94 18.35
CA GLY A 754 -25.71 -9.82 17.18
C GLY A 754 -24.49 -10.66 16.81
N THR A 755 -23.51 -10.83 17.70
CA THR A 755 -22.28 -11.59 17.43
C THR A 755 -22.41 -13.05 17.87
N HIS A 756 -21.85 -13.96 17.08
CA HIS A 756 -21.87 -15.40 17.35
C HIS A 756 -20.50 -15.90 17.84
N PHE A 757 -20.49 -16.68 18.93
CA PHE A 757 -19.30 -17.38 19.45
C PHE A 757 -19.54 -18.88 19.34
N VAL A 758 -18.85 -19.54 18.42
CA VAL A 758 -19.11 -20.93 18.04
C VAL A 758 -17.84 -21.78 18.18
N ASN A 759 -17.93 -22.86 18.95
CA ASN A 759 -16.86 -23.85 19.12
C ASN A 759 -15.50 -23.27 19.56
N ASN A 760 -15.50 -22.16 20.31
CA ASN A 760 -14.26 -21.62 20.87
C ASN A 760 -13.88 -22.36 22.16
N ALA A 761 -12.58 -22.41 22.46
CA ALA A 761 -12.10 -23.20 23.59
C ALA A 761 -10.98 -22.53 24.40
N THR A 762 -11.00 -22.72 25.71
CA THR A 762 -9.83 -22.51 26.58
C THR A 762 -9.22 -23.87 26.94
N ASN A 763 -7.92 -24.05 26.73
CA ASN A 763 -7.25 -25.34 26.87
C ASN A 763 -6.44 -25.49 28.17
N GLY A 764 -6.10 -24.40 28.85
CA GLY A 764 -5.34 -24.47 30.10
C GLY A 764 -6.23 -24.62 31.32
N LEU A 765 -5.60 -25.07 32.41
CA LEU A 765 -6.27 -25.47 33.65
C LEU A 765 -6.90 -24.32 34.44
N TYR A 766 -6.58 -23.07 34.10
CA TYR A 766 -7.08 -21.88 34.79
C TYR A 766 -7.98 -21.00 33.91
N GLY A 767 -8.19 -21.38 32.64
CA GLY A 767 -8.99 -20.59 31.70
C GLY A 767 -10.48 -20.60 32.04
N SER A 768 -11.14 -19.47 31.80
CA SER A 768 -12.58 -19.29 31.93
C SER A 768 -13.17 -18.80 30.62
N GLY A 769 -14.47 -19.04 30.41
CA GLY A 769 -15.23 -18.51 29.28
C GLY A 769 -14.70 -19.01 27.93
N GLY A 770 -15.02 -20.26 27.57
CA GLY A 770 -14.61 -20.86 26.29
C GLY A 770 -14.91 -19.95 25.09
N GLY A 771 -16.07 -19.28 25.10
CA GLY A 771 -16.42 -18.22 24.16
C GLY A 771 -15.83 -16.88 24.55
N VAL A 772 -16.28 -16.33 25.69
CA VAL A 772 -15.98 -14.95 26.10
C VAL A 772 -15.64 -14.87 27.58
N THR A 773 -14.61 -14.10 27.91
CA THR A 773 -14.28 -13.69 29.27
C THR A 773 -14.18 -12.18 29.38
N VAL A 774 -14.92 -11.60 30.32
CA VAL A 774 -14.88 -10.16 30.64
C VAL A 774 -14.78 -9.94 32.14
N PHE A 775 -13.64 -9.45 32.63
CA PHE A 775 -13.48 -9.16 34.08
C PHE A 775 -14.35 -7.99 34.58
N GLY A 776 -14.81 -7.13 33.68
CA GLY A 776 -15.72 -6.02 33.98
C GLY A 776 -17.20 -6.31 33.69
N THR A 777 -17.92 -5.29 33.25
CA THR A 777 -19.31 -5.38 32.82
C THR A 777 -19.39 -5.71 31.33
N VAL A 778 -20.28 -6.63 30.96
CA VAL A 778 -20.60 -6.93 29.55
C VAL A 778 -22.09 -6.78 29.30
N ILE A 779 -22.43 -6.13 28.19
CA ILE A 779 -23.80 -5.91 27.72
C ILE A 779 -23.97 -6.62 26.39
N ILE A 780 -24.91 -7.57 26.33
CA ILE A 780 -25.16 -8.39 25.14
C ILE A 780 -26.60 -8.26 24.70
N THR A 781 -26.81 -7.94 23.42
CA THR A 781 -28.13 -7.95 22.78
C THR A 781 -28.13 -8.87 21.56
N GLY A 782 -28.93 -9.94 21.57
CA GLY A 782 -29.09 -10.81 20.41
C GLY A 782 -27.88 -11.69 20.07
N GLY A 783 -27.09 -12.13 21.05
CA GLY A 783 -25.92 -12.98 20.79
C GLY A 783 -26.26 -14.46 20.63
N TYR A 784 -25.31 -15.25 20.12
CA TYR A 784 -25.43 -16.71 20.01
C TYR A 784 -24.13 -17.39 20.44
N PHE A 785 -24.17 -18.19 21.49
CA PHE A 785 -23.02 -18.91 22.05
C PHE A 785 -23.24 -20.41 21.92
N GLU A 786 -22.51 -21.07 21.03
CA GLU A 786 -22.71 -22.49 20.72
C GLU A 786 -21.44 -23.32 20.85
N GLY A 787 -21.54 -24.45 21.55
CA GLY A 787 -20.48 -25.46 21.56
C GLY A 787 -19.16 -24.98 22.14
N ASN A 788 -19.14 -23.86 22.87
CA ASN A 788 -17.91 -23.35 23.46
C ASN A 788 -17.51 -24.18 24.68
N VAL A 789 -16.22 -24.38 24.86
CA VAL A 789 -15.67 -25.28 25.88
C VAL A 789 -14.66 -24.56 26.76
N SER A 790 -14.82 -24.66 28.08
CA SER A 790 -13.77 -24.26 29.02
C SER A 790 -13.21 -25.48 29.73
N HIS A 791 -11.89 -25.66 29.65
CA HIS A 791 -11.18 -26.72 30.38
C HIS A 791 -10.69 -26.29 31.77
N GLY A 792 -10.82 -25.00 32.12
CA GLY A 792 -10.27 -24.45 33.35
C GLY A 792 -11.28 -24.28 34.48
N LEU A 793 -11.56 -23.02 34.86
CA LEU A 793 -12.29 -22.72 36.09
C LEU A 793 -13.79 -22.54 35.83
N HIS A 794 -14.18 -21.50 35.08
CA HIS A 794 -15.57 -21.08 34.98
C HIS A 794 -16.09 -21.08 33.54
N ALA A 795 -17.41 -21.29 33.38
CA ALA A 795 -18.20 -21.10 32.15
C ALA A 795 -17.65 -21.69 30.84
N GLY A 796 -18.37 -22.62 30.22
CA GLY A 796 -18.11 -23.03 28.85
C GLY A 796 -18.35 -21.90 27.84
N GLY A 797 -19.45 -21.15 28.01
CA GLY A 797 -19.85 -20.08 27.09
C GLY A 797 -19.23 -18.73 27.45
N LEU A 798 -19.69 -18.14 28.54
CA LEU A 798 -19.30 -16.79 28.96
C LEU A 798 -19.06 -16.67 30.46
N TRP A 799 -17.93 -16.07 30.83
CA TRP A 799 -17.66 -15.63 32.20
C TRP A 799 -17.57 -14.11 32.27
N ALA A 800 -18.25 -13.50 33.23
CA ALA A 800 -18.12 -12.07 33.50
C ALA A 800 -18.34 -11.69 34.97
N ASN A 801 -17.86 -10.53 35.42
CA ASN A 801 -18.21 -10.04 36.75
C ASN A 801 -19.66 -9.55 36.79
N GLU A 802 -20.02 -8.64 35.88
CA GLU A 802 -21.39 -8.15 35.71
C GLU A 802 -21.87 -8.40 34.28
N LEU A 803 -23.08 -8.91 34.16
CA LEU A 803 -23.66 -9.37 32.92
C LEU A 803 -25.07 -8.80 32.73
N ILE A 804 -25.30 -8.13 31.60
CA ILE A 804 -26.63 -7.71 31.16
C ILE A 804 -26.89 -8.33 29.79
N ILE A 805 -27.85 -9.25 29.72
CA ILE A 805 -28.20 -9.99 28.51
C ILE A 805 -29.65 -9.74 28.11
N THR A 806 -29.87 -9.50 26.82
CA THR A 806 -31.19 -9.47 26.20
C THR A 806 -31.24 -10.36 24.96
N ASN A 807 -32.18 -11.32 24.92
CA ASN A 807 -32.46 -12.19 23.78
C ASN A 807 -31.22 -12.93 23.22
N THR A 808 -30.37 -13.45 24.10
CA THR A 808 -29.16 -14.20 23.73
C THR A 808 -29.32 -15.67 24.04
N ASP A 809 -28.85 -16.51 23.14
CA ASP A 809 -28.91 -17.97 23.25
C ASP A 809 -27.54 -18.56 23.64
N PHE A 810 -27.55 -19.49 24.59
CA PHE A 810 -26.42 -20.32 24.99
C PHE A 810 -26.78 -21.78 24.75
N VAL A 811 -26.17 -22.42 23.76
CA VAL A 811 -26.50 -23.77 23.31
C VAL A 811 -25.28 -24.69 23.40
N SER A 812 -25.40 -25.82 24.10
CA SER A 812 -24.36 -26.86 24.15
C SER A 812 -22.98 -26.40 24.64
N ASN A 813 -22.91 -25.33 25.44
CA ASN A 813 -21.64 -24.90 26.01
C ASN A 813 -21.26 -25.77 27.21
N THR A 814 -19.96 -26.05 27.35
CA THR A 814 -19.48 -27.04 28.31
C THR A 814 -18.34 -26.49 29.16
N LEU A 815 -18.51 -26.51 30.47
CA LEU A 815 -17.41 -26.43 31.42
C LEU A 815 -16.98 -27.84 31.80
N VAL A 816 -15.77 -28.24 31.38
CA VAL A 816 -15.17 -29.53 31.72
C VAL A 816 -14.54 -29.49 33.12
N GLY A 817 -14.08 -28.30 33.52
CA GLY A 817 -13.39 -28.06 34.79
C GLY A 817 -14.26 -28.17 36.04
N SER A 818 -13.67 -27.76 37.17
CA SER A 818 -14.19 -28.10 38.51
C SER A 818 -14.97 -26.98 39.22
N TYR A 819 -15.20 -25.81 38.61
CA TYR A 819 -16.03 -24.76 39.21
C TYR A 819 -17.36 -24.63 38.45
N TRP A 820 -17.95 -23.44 38.37
CA TRP A 820 -19.39 -23.30 38.11
C TRP A 820 -19.73 -22.72 36.73
N GLY A 821 -20.96 -23.00 36.29
CA GLY A 821 -21.54 -22.48 35.05
C GLY A 821 -21.15 -23.30 33.81
N GLY A 822 -22.11 -23.96 33.15
CA GLY A 822 -21.87 -24.59 31.84
C GLY A 822 -22.02 -23.59 30.71
N GLY A 823 -23.17 -22.91 30.66
CA GLY A 823 -23.42 -21.79 29.74
C GLY A 823 -22.73 -20.51 30.19
N VAL A 824 -23.16 -20.00 31.35
CA VAL A 824 -22.74 -18.71 31.89
C VAL A 824 -22.34 -18.82 33.35
N SER A 825 -21.31 -18.05 33.75
CA SER A 825 -20.99 -17.78 35.14
C SER A 825 -20.77 -16.29 35.36
N ALA A 826 -21.44 -15.68 36.35
CA ALA A 826 -21.24 -14.28 36.69
C ALA A 826 -21.48 -13.92 38.16
N SER A 827 -20.88 -12.85 38.68
CA SER A 827 -21.25 -12.36 40.01
C SER A 827 -22.63 -11.69 39.99
N ILE A 828 -22.91 -10.85 39.00
CA ILE A 828 -24.23 -10.22 38.83
C ILE A 828 -24.76 -10.55 37.43
N ALA A 829 -25.92 -11.19 37.35
CA ALA A 829 -26.57 -11.55 36.09
C ALA A 829 -27.97 -10.92 35.97
N THR A 830 -28.15 -10.05 34.98
CA THR A 830 -29.47 -9.55 34.55
C THR A 830 -29.77 -10.12 33.17
N ILE A 831 -30.80 -10.95 33.06
CA ILE A 831 -31.12 -11.71 31.85
C ILE A 831 -32.58 -11.49 31.48
N PHE A 832 -32.82 -11.01 30.26
CA PHE A 832 -34.14 -10.82 29.69
C PHE A 832 -34.28 -11.59 28.37
N GLY A 833 -35.18 -12.58 28.34
CA GLY A 833 -35.37 -13.43 27.15
C GLY A 833 -34.22 -14.40 26.90
N GLY A 834 -34.18 -14.96 25.70
CA GLY A 834 -33.16 -15.92 25.27
C GLY A 834 -33.33 -17.33 25.84
N ARG A 835 -32.43 -18.23 25.45
CA ARG A 835 -32.49 -19.65 25.78
C ARG A 835 -31.12 -20.20 26.19
N PHE A 836 -31.10 -20.95 27.28
CA PHE A 836 -29.99 -21.76 27.75
C PHE A 836 -30.36 -23.22 27.49
N GLU A 837 -29.77 -23.83 26.47
CA GLU A 837 -30.10 -25.19 26.05
C GLU A 837 -28.89 -26.11 26.03
N LEU A 838 -29.05 -27.33 26.58
CA LEU A 838 -28.04 -28.40 26.51
C LEU A 838 -26.65 -28.02 27.06
N ASN A 839 -26.55 -26.96 27.87
CA ASN A 839 -25.29 -26.58 28.48
C ASN A 839 -24.94 -27.54 29.62
N SER A 840 -23.65 -27.79 29.81
CA SER A 840 -23.16 -28.76 30.79
C SER A 840 -22.06 -28.18 31.66
N SER A 841 -22.16 -28.43 32.97
CA SER A 841 -21.10 -28.09 33.94
C SER A 841 -20.62 -29.33 34.68
N GLY A 842 -19.29 -29.45 34.84
CA GLY A 842 -18.65 -30.39 35.76
C GLY A 842 -18.99 -30.16 37.24
N HIS A 843 -19.67 -29.05 37.57
CA HIS A 843 -20.12 -28.74 38.93
C HIS A 843 -21.53 -28.12 38.92
N ASN A 844 -21.73 -26.97 39.56
CA ASN A 844 -23.02 -26.28 39.73
C ASN A 844 -23.40 -25.46 38.49
N GLY A 845 -24.71 -25.29 38.28
CA GLY A 845 -25.25 -24.38 37.27
C GLY A 845 -24.98 -24.86 35.84
N GLY A 846 -25.71 -25.87 35.35
CA GLY A 846 -25.50 -26.39 33.99
C GLY A 846 -25.74 -25.31 32.92
N GLY A 847 -26.83 -24.54 33.04
CA GLY A 847 -27.08 -23.37 32.20
C GLY A 847 -26.40 -22.11 32.76
N LEU A 848 -26.75 -21.73 33.99
CA LEU A 848 -26.29 -20.50 34.65
C LEU A 848 -25.77 -20.77 36.06
N SER A 849 -24.66 -20.12 36.41
CA SER A 849 -24.22 -19.93 37.79
C SER A 849 -24.10 -18.43 38.07
N ALA A 850 -24.72 -17.92 39.15
CA ALA A 850 -24.52 -16.53 39.54
C ALA A 850 -24.58 -16.26 41.05
N ASP A 851 -23.91 -15.20 41.51
CA ASP A 851 -24.04 -14.76 42.91
C ASP A 851 -25.37 -14.01 43.12
N PHE A 852 -25.71 -13.12 42.18
CA PHE A 852 -26.97 -12.37 42.13
C PHE A 852 -27.61 -12.54 40.75
N ALA A 853 -28.91 -12.82 40.69
CA ALA A 853 -29.60 -13.01 39.42
C ALA A 853 -30.97 -12.32 39.34
N SER A 854 -31.20 -11.58 38.26
CA SER A 854 -32.54 -11.13 37.83
C SER A 854 -32.83 -11.73 36.45
N ILE A 855 -33.80 -12.64 36.39
CA ILE A 855 -34.11 -13.44 35.20
C ILE A 855 -35.58 -13.23 34.82
N SER A 856 -35.84 -12.88 33.57
CA SER A 856 -37.20 -12.64 33.08
C SER A 856 -37.39 -13.13 31.66
N GLY A 857 -38.40 -13.96 31.38
CA GLY A 857 -38.72 -14.38 30.01
C GLY A 857 -37.74 -15.39 29.40
N THR A 858 -36.85 -15.98 30.21
CA THR A 858 -35.76 -16.85 29.75
C THR A 858 -36.12 -18.33 29.85
N GLN A 859 -35.61 -19.12 28.91
CA GLN A 859 -35.81 -20.57 28.86
C GLN A 859 -34.53 -21.32 29.23
N PHE A 860 -34.62 -22.29 30.13
CA PHE A 860 -33.55 -23.21 30.52
C PHE A 860 -33.99 -24.62 30.16
N ILE A 861 -33.40 -25.21 29.11
CA ILE A 861 -33.85 -26.45 28.50
C ILE A 861 -32.72 -27.49 28.53
N SER A 862 -32.98 -28.64 29.14
CA SER A 862 -32.08 -29.81 29.12
C SER A 862 -30.62 -29.54 29.54
N ASN A 863 -30.40 -28.52 30.37
CA ASN A 863 -29.07 -28.24 30.90
C ASN A 863 -28.71 -29.27 31.98
N THR A 864 -27.41 -29.57 32.10
CA THR A 864 -26.90 -30.62 32.98
C THR A 864 -25.84 -30.10 33.93
N SER A 865 -25.99 -30.38 35.22
CA SER A 865 -24.96 -30.17 36.24
C SER A 865 -24.48 -31.51 36.80
N ASN A 866 -23.17 -31.63 37.04
CA ASN A 866 -22.53 -32.83 37.56
C ASN A 866 -21.72 -32.56 38.84
N ALA A 867 -22.32 -31.91 39.84
CA ALA A 867 -21.69 -31.57 41.12
C ALA A 867 -21.33 -32.80 41.98
N LEU A 868 -20.11 -33.32 41.79
CA LEU A 868 -19.62 -34.56 42.43
C LEU A 868 -19.37 -34.45 43.94
N ASP A 869 -19.34 -33.25 44.49
CA ASP A 869 -19.03 -32.96 45.89
C ASP A 869 -20.24 -33.09 46.85
N GLY A 870 -21.46 -33.29 46.32
CA GLY A 870 -22.65 -33.59 47.12
C GLY A 870 -23.33 -32.39 47.79
N ASP A 871 -22.67 -31.22 47.81
CA ASP A 871 -23.17 -29.96 48.38
C ASP A 871 -23.62 -28.95 47.30
N GLY A 872 -23.71 -29.39 46.04
CA GLY A 872 -23.96 -28.55 44.87
C GLY A 872 -25.10 -29.04 43.96
N GLY A 873 -25.54 -28.18 43.03
CA GLY A 873 -26.57 -28.51 42.05
C GLY A 873 -27.08 -27.36 41.17
N GLY A 874 -28.35 -27.43 40.73
CA GLY A 874 -28.93 -26.45 39.81
C GLY A 874 -28.69 -26.77 38.34
N GLY A 875 -29.25 -27.88 37.84
CA GLY A 875 -29.05 -28.34 36.45
C GLY A 875 -29.33 -27.25 35.42
N GLY A 876 -30.41 -26.48 35.60
CA GLY A 876 -30.68 -25.26 34.85
C GLY A 876 -29.91 -24.06 35.39
N ALA A 877 -30.18 -23.66 36.63
CA ALA A 877 -29.56 -22.49 37.26
C ALA A 877 -29.14 -22.72 38.72
N PHE A 878 -28.02 -22.13 39.10
CA PHE A 878 -27.53 -22.05 40.47
C PHE A 878 -27.34 -20.58 40.85
N VAL A 879 -28.03 -20.11 41.90
CA VAL A 879 -27.92 -18.72 42.36
C VAL A 879 -27.61 -18.67 43.86
N VAL A 880 -26.58 -17.91 44.25
CA VAL A 880 -26.08 -17.89 45.62
C VAL A 880 -26.86 -16.91 46.51
N PHE A 881 -26.62 -15.60 46.44
CA PHE A 881 -27.11 -14.67 47.47
C PHE A 881 -28.55 -14.21 47.27
N GLN A 882 -28.89 -13.71 46.08
CA GLN A 882 -30.22 -13.18 45.80
C GLN A 882 -30.68 -13.51 44.38
N SER A 883 -31.91 -13.99 44.25
CA SER A 883 -32.54 -14.21 42.94
C SER A 883 -33.93 -13.58 42.81
N GLU A 884 -34.22 -13.03 41.64
CA GLU A 884 -35.57 -12.70 41.16
C GLU A 884 -35.77 -13.37 39.81
N ILE A 885 -36.60 -14.42 39.76
CA ILE A 885 -36.87 -15.19 38.56
C ILE A 885 -38.36 -15.08 38.25
N ARG A 886 -38.70 -14.62 37.05
CA ARG A 886 -40.10 -14.46 36.64
C ARG A 886 -40.32 -14.82 35.18
N ASN A 887 -41.54 -15.26 34.84
CA ASN A 887 -41.94 -15.51 33.45
C ASN A 887 -40.95 -16.47 32.74
N ALA A 888 -40.36 -17.41 33.47
CA ALA A 888 -39.30 -18.27 32.97
C ALA A 888 -39.81 -19.69 32.71
N ARG A 889 -39.02 -20.48 31.98
CA ARG A 889 -39.27 -21.91 31.77
C ARG A 889 -38.02 -22.71 32.09
N PHE A 890 -38.16 -23.73 32.92
CA PHE A 890 -37.11 -24.69 33.24
C PHE A 890 -37.60 -26.08 32.84
N GLU A 891 -37.09 -26.61 31.74
CA GLU A 891 -37.64 -27.81 31.09
C GLU A 891 -36.57 -28.88 30.91
N GLY A 892 -36.76 -30.05 31.48
CA GLY A 892 -35.88 -31.20 31.24
C GLY A 892 -34.46 -31.06 31.81
N ASN A 893 -34.19 -30.08 32.67
CA ASN A 893 -32.86 -29.87 33.24
C ASN A 893 -32.53 -30.96 34.27
N ARG A 894 -31.25 -31.29 34.40
CA ARG A 894 -30.79 -32.49 35.11
C ARG A 894 -29.65 -32.14 36.05
N CYS A 895 -29.74 -32.59 37.29
CA CYS A 895 -28.53 -32.84 38.07
C CYS A 895 -28.26 -34.32 38.26
N ILE A 896 -27.10 -34.76 37.79
CA ILE A 896 -26.80 -36.18 37.60
C ILE A 896 -25.81 -36.75 38.62
N ALA A 897 -25.10 -35.92 39.38
CA ALA A 897 -24.21 -36.41 40.42
C ALA A 897 -25.00 -36.99 41.61
N ALA A 898 -24.44 -37.99 42.29
CA ALA A 898 -25.06 -38.61 43.45
C ALA A 898 -25.18 -37.58 44.59
N GLY A 899 -26.38 -37.40 45.14
CA GLY A 899 -26.65 -36.42 46.20
C GLY A 899 -26.93 -35.00 45.71
N CYS A 900 -26.69 -34.71 44.43
CA CYS A 900 -26.93 -33.38 43.87
C CYS A 900 -28.41 -32.96 43.89
N THR A 901 -28.66 -31.68 44.15
CA THR A 901 -30.01 -31.14 44.33
C THR A 901 -30.41 -30.10 43.27
N GLY A 902 -31.71 -29.83 43.11
CA GLY A 902 -32.18 -28.75 42.24
C GLY A 902 -31.97 -29.05 40.76
N GLY A 903 -32.74 -29.99 40.19
CA GLY A 903 -32.60 -30.33 38.76
C GLY A 903 -32.90 -29.15 37.84
N GLY A 904 -33.97 -28.40 38.14
CA GLY A 904 -34.27 -27.13 37.49
C GLY A 904 -33.40 -26.00 38.03
N MET A 905 -33.49 -25.74 39.34
CA MET A 905 -32.72 -24.68 39.99
C MET A 905 -32.34 -25.02 41.44
N LEU A 906 -31.18 -24.50 41.86
CA LEU A 906 -30.73 -24.45 43.25
C LEU A 906 -30.59 -22.99 43.69
N LEU A 907 -31.30 -22.62 44.75
CA LEU A 907 -31.41 -21.26 45.26
C LEU A 907 -30.81 -21.19 46.67
N TRP A 908 -29.57 -20.68 46.78
CA TRP A 908 -28.76 -20.74 48.01
C TRP A 908 -28.76 -19.43 48.83
N GLY A 909 -29.88 -18.71 48.84
CA GLY A 909 -30.02 -17.41 49.49
C GLY A 909 -31.42 -16.84 49.32
N GLN A 910 -31.62 -15.54 49.46
CA GLN A 910 -32.94 -14.95 49.30
C GLN A 910 -33.45 -15.11 47.87
N SER A 911 -34.71 -15.51 47.68
CA SER A 911 -35.21 -15.76 46.33
C SER A 911 -36.68 -15.43 46.17
N ARG A 912 -37.04 -14.91 45.00
CA ARG A 912 -38.41 -14.80 44.53
C ARG A 912 -38.53 -15.46 43.17
N VAL A 913 -39.38 -16.47 43.06
CA VAL A 913 -39.70 -17.13 41.79
C VAL A 913 -41.20 -16.98 41.54
N ALA A 914 -41.55 -16.36 40.43
CA ALA A 914 -42.94 -16.08 40.08
C ALA A 914 -43.27 -16.53 38.66
N ASN A 915 -44.52 -16.94 38.43
CA ASN A 915 -45.07 -17.14 37.08
C ASN A 915 -44.15 -17.98 36.17
N THR A 916 -43.69 -19.14 36.66
CA THR A 916 -42.63 -19.92 36.03
C THR A 916 -43.07 -21.38 35.88
N LEU A 917 -42.79 -21.96 34.71
CA LEU A 917 -43.01 -23.38 34.44
C LEU A 917 -41.73 -24.17 34.74
N LEU A 918 -41.84 -25.21 35.55
CA LEU A 918 -40.77 -26.18 35.80
C LEU A 918 -41.26 -27.58 35.41
N SER A 919 -40.89 -28.02 34.21
CA SER A 919 -41.37 -29.28 33.64
C SER A 919 -40.23 -30.30 33.50
N ASN A 920 -40.49 -31.56 33.84
CA ASN A 920 -39.59 -32.70 33.55
C ASN A 920 -38.13 -32.56 34.06
N ASN A 921 -37.88 -31.70 35.04
CA ASN A 921 -36.55 -31.56 35.62
C ASN A 921 -36.26 -32.73 36.57
N THR A 922 -35.00 -33.16 36.64
CA THR A 922 -34.59 -34.32 37.45
C THR A 922 -33.34 -34.04 38.27
N ALA A 923 -33.28 -34.59 39.48
CA ALA A 923 -32.10 -34.56 40.34
C ALA A 923 -31.87 -35.96 40.90
N ASN A 924 -30.63 -36.42 40.97
CA ASN A 924 -30.30 -37.72 41.57
C ASN A 924 -30.34 -37.69 43.12
N GLY A 925 -30.11 -36.52 43.73
CA GLY A 925 -30.30 -36.27 45.15
C GLY A 925 -31.74 -35.90 45.49
N SER A 926 -32.04 -34.60 45.63
CA SER A 926 -33.36 -34.10 46.05
C SER A 926 -33.75 -32.82 45.33
N GLY A 927 -35.03 -32.46 45.32
CA GLY A 927 -35.52 -31.25 44.65
C GLY A 927 -35.36 -31.35 43.13
N ALA A 928 -36.12 -32.25 42.51
CA ALA A 928 -36.08 -32.48 41.07
C ALA A 928 -36.31 -31.19 40.27
N ALA A 929 -37.21 -30.32 40.74
CA ALA A 929 -37.45 -29.01 40.15
C ALA A 929 -36.67 -27.91 40.88
N ILE A 930 -36.89 -27.76 42.18
CA ILE A 930 -36.31 -26.68 42.99
C ILE A 930 -35.68 -27.26 44.26
N ALA A 931 -34.46 -26.82 44.56
CA ALA A 931 -33.89 -26.93 45.88
C ALA A 931 -33.65 -25.53 46.46
N THR A 932 -34.06 -25.31 47.70
CA THR A 932 -33.84 -24.05 48.42
C THR A 932 -32.94 -24.30 49.63
N ASP A 933 -31.95 -23.44 49.79
CA ASP A 933 -31.06 -23.44 50.95
C ASP A 933 -30.74 -21.99 51.36
N ALA A 934 -30.51 -21.76 52.65
CA ALA A 934 -30.10 -20.47 53.16
C ALA A 934 -28.58 -20.38 53.19
N PHE A 935 -27.99 -19.34 52.59
CA PHE A 935 -26.56 -19.08 52.72
C PHE A 935 -26.15 -19.05 54.20
N ASN A 936 -25.11 -19.81 54.57
CA ASN A 936 -24.66 -19.99 55.96
C ASN A 936 -25.78 -20.40 56.95
N TYR A 937 -26.80 -21.12 56.48
CA TYR A 937 -27.94 -21.59 57.29
C TYR A 937 -28.69 -20.45 57.99
N HIS A 938 -28.66 -19.24 57.43
CA HIS A 938 -29.21 -18.06 58.11
C HIS A 938 -30.76 -18.07 58.04
N PRO A 939 -31.48 -18.14 59.17
CA PRO A 939 -32.93 -18.39 59.18
C PRO A 939 -33.77 -17.21 58.66
N ALA A 940 -33.17 -16.02 58.49
CA ALA A 940 -33.87 -14.85 57.96
C ALA A 940 -33.98 -14.84 56.42
N TYR A 941 -33.24 -15.69 55.70
CA TYR A 941 -33.39 -15.79 54.25
C TYR A 941 -34.76 -16.39 53.91
N ARG A 942 -35.48 -15.70 53.03
CA ARG A 942 -36.82 -16.07 52.58
C ARG A 942 -36.81 -16.45 51.11
N HIS A 943 -37.55 -17.51 50.80
CA HIS A 943 -37.87 -17.92 49.44
C HIS A 943 -39.38 -17.71 49.24
N GLU A 944 -39.75 -16.97 48.20
CA GLU A 944 -41.14 -16.72 47.81
C GLU A 944 -41.40 -17.36 46.45
N LEU A 945 -42.28 -18.36 46.41
CA LEU A 945 -42.65 -19.11 45.22
C LEU A 945 -44.13 -18.90 44.93
N GLN A 946 -44.45 -18.28 43.78
CA GLN A 946 -45.80 -17.81 43.46
C GLN A 946 -46.20 -18.16 42.02
N HIS A 947 -47.42 -18.67 41.79
CA HIS A 947 -47.92 -18.96 40.44
C HIS A 947 -46.99 -19.87 39.63
N LEU A 948 -46.51 -20.96 40.24
CA LEU A 948 -45.63 -21.91 39.56
C LEU A 948 -46.42 -23.12 39.07
N THR A 949 -46.00 -23.70 37.95
CA THR A 949 -46.42 -25.05 37.55
C THR A 949 -45.21 -25.96 37.59
N ILE A 950 -45.17 -26.88 38.56
CA ILE A 950 -44.12 -27.87 38.73
C ILE A 950 -44.69 -29.24 38.38
N ALA A 951 -44.30 -29.80 37.25
CA ALA A 951 -44.92 -31.01 36.76
C ALA A 951 -43.94 -31.92 36.00
N SER A 952 -44.29 -33.19 35.90
CA SER A 952 -43.61 -34.10 34.99
C SER A 952 -44.60 -34.97 34.24
N SER A 953 -44.25 -35.31 33.00
CA SER A 953 -44.95 -36.25 32.14
C SER A 953 -44.86 -37.70 32.64
N THR A 954 -43.91 -37.98 33.54
CA THR A 954 -43.71 -39.28 34.19
C THR A 954 -43.55 -39.10 35.70
N SER A 955 -43.87 -40.13 36.48
CA SER A 955 -43.66 -40.06 37.93
C SER A 955 -42.16 -39.98 38.26
N ILE A 956 -41.76 -38.88 38.92
CA ILE A 956 -40.39 -38.70 39.41
C ILE A 956 -40.30 -39.20 40.85
N THR A 957 -39.25 -39.97 41.17
CA THR A 957 -39.08 -40.59 42.50
C THR A 957 -38.57 -39.64 43.58
N GLN A 958 -38.00 -38.50 43.18
CA GLN A 958 -37.50 -37.49 44.10
C GLN A 958 -38.53 -36.39 44.40
N PRO A 959 -38.36 -35.65 45.53
CA PRO A 959 -39.21 -34.51 45.84
C PRO A 959 -39.20 -33.45 44.74
N ALA A 960 -40.35 -32.84 44.43
CA ALA A 960 -40.41 -31.73 43.48
C ALA A 960 -39.66 -30.50 44.02
N ILE A 961 -39.98 -30.12 45.26
CA ILE A 961 -39.31 -29.07 46.02
C ILE A 961 -38.61 -29.68 47.24
N ALA A 962 -37.34 -29.40 47.40
CA ALA A 962 -36.56 -29.73 48.60
C ALA A 962 -36.15 -28.46 49.36
N VAL A 963 -36.49 -28.39 50.65
CA VAL A 963 -36.13 -27.28 51.53
C VAL A 963 -35.06 -27.76 52.50
N LEU A 964 -33.82 -27.37 52.24
CA LEU A 964 -32.65 -27.77 52.99
C LEU A 964 -32.46 -26.90 54.24
N SER A 965 -32.63 -25.58 54.09
CA SER A 965 -32.74 -24.63 55.21
C SER A 965 -33.48 -23.35 54.77
N GLY A 966 -33.59 -22.34 55.64
CA GLY A 966 -34.30 -21.08 55.35
C GLY A 966 -35.82 -21.16 55.52
N THR A 967 -36.53 -20.09 55.11
CA THR A 967 -38.01 -20.04 55.17
C THR A 967 -38.63 -19.96 53.76
N LEU A 968 -39.46 -20.94 53.39
CA LEU A 968 -40.19 -20.97 52.14
C LEU A 968 -41.66 -20.53 52.33
N HIS A 969 -42.13 -19.62 51.50
CA HIS A 969 -43.55 -19.30 51.30
C HIS A 969 -43.97 -19.75 49.89
N LEU A 970 -45.01 -20.59 49.82
CA LEU A 970 -45.51 -21.16 48.57
C LEU A 970 -47.00 -20.87 48.40
N THR A 971 -47.37 -20.21 47.31
CA THR A 971 -48.77 -19.84 47.01
C THR A 971 -49.11 -20.01 45.54
N ASN A 972 -50.37 -20.35 45.23
CA ASN A 972 -50.90 -20.49 43.87
C ASN A 972 -50.06 -21.40 42.98
N THR A 973 -49.50 -22.48 43.52
CA THR A 973 -48.59 -23.37 42.79
C THR A 973 -49.21 -24.74 42.54
N VAL A 974 -49.12 -25.23 41.31
CA VAL A 974 -49.47 -26.62 40.94
C VAL A 974 -48.22 -27.49 41.09
N ILE A 975 -48.30 -28.58 41.84
CA ILE A 975 -47.26 -29.61 41.91
C ILE A 975 -47.85 -30.97 41.52
N ALA A 976 -47.35 -31.54 40.43
CA ALA A 976 -47.88 -32.77 39.84
C ALA A 976 -46.80 -33.82 39.54
N SER A 977 -47.14 -35.11 39.71
CA SER A 977 -46.36 -36.27 39.26
C SER A 977 -44.96 -36.44 39.90
N HIS A 978 -44.85 -36.16 41.19
CA HIS A 978 -43.64 -36.39 41.99
C HIS A 978 -43.97 -37.25 43.20
N ALA A 979 -43.08 -38.17 43.59
CA ALA A 979 -43.29 -39.03 44.75
C ALA A 979 -43.59 -38.22 46.02
N ILE A 980 -42.86 -37.12 46.22
CA ILE A 980 -43.12 -36.13 47.27
C ILE A 980 -43.28 -34.76 46.60
N ALA A 981 -44.34 -34.02 46.90
CA ALA A 981 -44.49 -32.67 46.33
C ALA A 981 -43.54 -31.69 47.04
N ILE A 982 -43.62 -31.59 48.37
CA ILE A 982 -42.75 -30.74 49.18
C ILE A 982 -42.08 -31.54 50.29
N SER A 983 -40.75 -31.54 50.32
CA SER A 983 -39.94 -32.18 51.36
C SER A 983 -39.14 -31.13 52.13
N ASN A 984 -39.51 -30.88 53.39
CA ASN A 984 -38.72 -30.04 54.29
C ASN A 984 -37.82 -30.88 55.18
N THR A 985 -36.50 -30.71 55.06
CA THR A 985 -35.49 -31.46 55.82
C THR A 985 -34.70 -30.61 56.81
N GLY A 986 -34.78 -29.27 56.73
CA GLY A 986 -34.04 -28.39 57.66
C GLY A 986 -34.47 -26.92 57.70
N GLY A 987 -35.56 -26.53 57.05
CA GLY A 987 -36.09 -25.17 57.04
C GLY A 987 -37.48 -25.03 57.68
N ILE A 988 -38.16 -23.93 57.35
CA ILE A 988 -39.57 -23.67 57.69
C ILE A 988 -40.34 -23.49 56.38
N VAL A 989 -41.48 -24.15 56.23
CA VAL A 989 -42.32 -24.03 55.04
C VAL A 989 -43.72 -23.60 55.43
N TYR A 990 -44.19 -22.52 54.80
CA TYR A 990 -45.57 -22.05 54.80
C TYR A 990 -46.15 -22.24 53.40
N GLU A 991 -47.17 -23.07 53.28
CA GLU A 991 -47.84 -23.31 52.01
C GLU A 991 -49.34 -23.03 52.14
N ASP A 992 -49.93 -22.37 51.15
CA ASP A 992 -51.37 -22.12 51.07
C ASP A 992 -51.84 -21.89 49.62
N TYR A 993 -53.09 -22.19 49.29
CA TYR A 993 -53.67 -22.07 47.93
C TYR A 993 -52.87 -22.80 46.83
N ASN A 994 -52.37 -24.00 47.11
CA ASN A 994 -51.64 -24.83 46.13
C ASN A 994 -52.50 -26.00 45.63
N LEU A 995 -52.14 -26.59 44.49
CA LEU A 995 -52.80 -27.79 43.95
C LEU A 995 -51.81 -28.95 43.89
N PHE A 996 -52.13 -30.05 44.58
CA PHE A 996 -51.34 -31.28 44.55
C PHE A 996 -52.02 -32.35 43.70
N PHE A 997 -51.28 -32.97 42.80
CA PHE A 997 -51.78 -34.05 41.95
C PHE A 997 -50.78 -35.18 41.75
N ASN A 998 -51.25 -36.42 41.84
CA ASN A 998 -50.43 -37.60 41.53
C ASN A 998 -49.10 -37.65 42.30
N SER A 999 -49.13 -37.24 43.57
CA SER A 999 -48.03 -37.39 44.53
C SER A 999 -48.37 -38.46 45.55
N LEU A 1000 -47.38 -39.28 45.93
CA LEU A 1000 -47.57 -40.29 46.99
C LEU A 1000 -47.71 -39.60 48.35
N THR A 1001 -46.92 -38.55 48.56
CA THR A 1001 -46.95 -37.70 49.75
C THR A 1001 -46.95 -36.23 49.32
N ASN A 1002 -47.98 -35.46 49.69
CA ASN A 1002 -48.04 -34.05 49.31
C ASN A 1002 -47.00 -33.22 50.09
N THR A 1003 -46.93 -33.37 51.41
CA THR A 1003 -46.02 -32.55 52.23
C THR A 1003 -45.36 -33.34 53.35
N ILE A 1004 -44.10 -33.01 53.65
CA ILE A 1004 -43.35 -33.50 54.82
C ILE A 1004 -42.74 -32.29 55.54
N GLY A 1005 -43.04 -32.12 56.83
CA GLY A 1005 -42.45 -31.05 57.65
C GLY A 1005 -42.93 -29.64 57.30
N VAL A 1006 -44.17 -29.48 56.83
CA VAL A 1006 -44.73 -28.22 56.32
C VAL A 1006 -45.85 -27.69 57.22
N THR A 1007 -45.96 -26.37 57.34
CA THR A 1007 -47.11 -25.68 57.97
C THR A 1007 -48.09 -25.25 56.87
N SER A 1008 -49.29 -25.83 56.87
CA SER A 1008 -50.33 -25.53 55.89
C SER A 1008 -51.25 -24.39 56.36
N GLY A 1009 -51.63 -23.50 55.45
CA GLY A 1009 -52.67 -22.47 55.66
C GLY A 1009 -54.10 -23.00 55.55
N GLY A 1010 -54.28 -24.21 54.98
CA GLY A 1010 -55.55 -24.94 54.94
C GLY A 1010 -56.38 -24.75 53.66
N HIS A 1011 -55.96 -23.93 52.68
CA HIS A 1011 -56.70 -23.70 51.43
C HIS A 1011 -56.19 -24.52 50.24
N SER A 1012 -55.07 -25.24 50.39
CA SER A 1012 -54.51 -26.08 49.32
C SER A 1012 -55.40 -27.28 48.99
N LEU A 1013 -55.48 -27.60 47.70
CA LEU A 1013 -56.37 -28.60 47.12
C LEU A 1013 -55.61 -29.86 46.66
N ILE A 1014 -56.36 -30.95 46.54
CA ILE A 1014 -55.91 -32.18 45.88
C ILE A 1014 -56.87 -32.44 44.73
N GLY A 1015 -56.36 -32.48 43.50
CA GLY A 1015 -57.21 -32.62 42.31
C GLY A 1015 -56.40 -32.60 41.02
N ASP A 1016 -57.03 -33.03 39.92
CA ASP A 1016 -56.39 -33.08 38.61
C ASP A 1016 -56.28 -31.67 38.00
N PRO A 1017 -55.08 -31.16 37.67
CA PRO A 1017 -54.91 -29.89 36.97
C PRO A 1017 -55.41 -29.94 35.52
N GLN A 1018 -55.72 -31.11 34.97
CA GLN A 1018 -56.24 -31.31 33.61
C GLN A 1018 -55.43 -30.58 32.54
N PHE A 1019 -54.11 -30.79 32.56
CA PHE A 1019 -53.22 -30.22 31.55
C PHE A 1019 -53.62 -30.62 30.13
N VAL A 1020 -53.40 -29.72 29.16
CA VAL A 1020 -53.77 -29.95 27.76
C VAL A 1020 -52.96 -31.11 27.15
N ASP A 1021 -51.64 -31.01 27.13
CA ASP A 1021 -50.78 -32.06 26.55
C ASP A 1021 -49.40 -32.10 27.23
N PRO A 1022 -49.33 -32.60 28.47
CA PRO A 1022 -48.10 -32.59 29.26
C PRO A 1022 -47.00 -33.49 28.68
N LEU A 1023 -47.33 -34.47 27.82
CA LEU A 1023 -46.34 -35.30 27.13
C LEU A 1023 -45.51 -34.48 26.12
N HIS A 1024 -46.11 -33.43 25.54
CA HIS A 1024 -45.48 -32.54 24.57
C HIS A 1024 -45.20 -31.13 25.13
N GLY A 1025 -45.23 -30.97 26.46
CA GLY A 1025 -44.86 -29.72 27.13
C GLY A 1025 -45.99 -28.69 27.28
N ASP A 1026 -47.24 -29.03 26.92
CA ASP A 1026 -48.37 -28.13 27.08
C ASP A 1026 -49.06 -28.33 28.43
N TYR A 1027 -48.74 -27.42 29.36
CA TYR A 1027 -49.25 -27.41 30.73
C TYR A 1027 -50.38 -26.38 30.94
N HIS A 1028 -51.03 -25.90 29.88
CA HIS A 1028 -52.24 -25.09 30.02
C HIS A 1028 -53.37 -25.90 30.65
N LEU A 1029 -54.30 -25.20 31.32
CA LEU A 1029 -55.45 -25.82 31.97
C LEU A 1029 -56.58 -26.08 30.96
N ARG A 1030 -57.35 -27.16 31.16
CA ARG A 1030 -58.61 -27.43 30.45
C ARG A 1030 -59.82 -27.17 31.34
N LEU A 1031 -60.98 -26.99 30.69
CA LEU A 1031 -62.27 -26.89 31.37
C LEU A 1031 -62.49 -28.11 32.30
N GLY A 1032 -62.66 -27.85 33.59
CA GLY A 1032 -62.82 -28.88 34.62
C GLY A 1032 -61.60 -29.10 35.50
N SER A 1033 -60.50 -28.39 35.23
CA SER A 1033 -59.31 -28.38 36.08
C SER A 1033 -59.63 -27.95 37.50
N ALA A 1034 -59.06 -28.64 38.49
CA ALA A 1034 -59.15 -28.26 39.90
C ALA A 1034 -58.38 -26.98 40.24
N ALA A 1035 -57.57 -26.46 39.32
CA ALA A 1035 -56.80 -25.22 39.51
C ALA A 1035 -57.61 -23.95 39.21
N ILE A 1036 -58.71 -24.05 38.45
CA ILE A 1036 -59.46 -22.90 37.94
C ILE A 1036 -60.23 -22.21 39.06
N ASP A 1037 -60.11 -20.88 39.16
CA ASP A 1037 -60.77 -19.98 40.10
C ASP A 1037 -60.51 -20.28 41.60
N HIS A 1038 -59.44 -21.00 41.91
CA HIS A 1038 -59.11 -21.48 43.26
C HIS A 1038 -57.84 -20.88 43.88
N GLY A 1039 -57.18 -19.96 43.18
CA GLY A 1039 -56.04 -19.19 43.69
C GLY A 1039 -56.47 -17.96 44.50
N THR A 1040 -55.46 -17.24 45.01
CA THR A 1040 -55.61 -15.95 45.73
C THR A 1040 -54.82 -14.84 45.03
N ASP A 1041 -55.07 -13.57 45.37
CA ASP A 1041 -54.19 -12.48 44.94
C ASP A 1041 -52.81 -12.59 45.64
N ALA A 1042 -51.78 -12.93 44.87
CA ALA A 1042 -50.39 -13.03 45.32
C ALA A 1042 -49.49 -11.93 44.73
N GLY A 1043 -50.07 -10.88 44.12
CA GLY A 1043 -49.32 -9.76 43.53
C GLY A 1043 -48.66 -10.06 42.18
N VAL A 1044 -49.12 -11.10 41.47
CA VAL A 1044 -48.73 -11.43 40.10
C VAL A 1044 -49.96 -11.28 39.21
N TYR A 1045 -49.95 -10.33 38.28
CA TYR A 1045 -51.14 -9.91 37.53
C TYR A 1045 -51.15 -10.32 36.05
N THR A 1046 -50.14 -11.07 35.62
CA THR A 1046 -50.09 -11.66 34.28
C THR A 1046 -49.63 -13.11 34.37
N ASP A 1047 -50.18 -13.99 33.55
CA ASP A 1047 -49.76 -15.38 33.43
C ASP A 1047 -48.53 -15.53 32.51
N LEU A 1048 -48.05 -16.76 32.33
CA LEU A 1048 -46.82 -17.02 31.56
C LEU A 1048 -46.98 -16.73 30.05
N ASP A 1049 -48.20 -16.69 29.55
CA ASP A 1049 -48.54 -16.30 28.18
C ASP A 1049 -48.77 -14.78 28.05
N GLY A 1050 -48.72 -14.04 29.16
CA GLY A 1050 -48.96 -12.61 29.22
C GLY A 1050 -50.45 -12.24 29.35
N ASN A 1051 -51.34 -13.21 29.56
CA ASN A 1051 -52.75 -12.96 29.83
C ASN A 1051 -52.93 -12.33 31.23
N PRO A 1052 -53.92 -11.45 31.44
CA PRO A 1052 -54.15 -10.84 32.75
C PRO A 1052 -54.59 -11.87 33.80
N ARG A 1053 -54.30 -11.63 35.08
CA ARG A 1053 -54.82 -12.40 36.23
C ARG A 1053 -55.72 -11.51 37.10
N PRO A 1054 -56.93 -11.96 37.47
CA PRO A 1054 -57.60 -13.19 37.02
C PRO A 1054 -58.27 -13.05 35.63
N ILE A 1055 -58.45 -14.17 34.91
CA ILE A 1055 -59.44 -14.28 33.82
C ILE A 1055 -60.68 -15.01 34.34
N GLY A 1056 -61.77 -14.26 34.54
CA GLY A 1056 -63.02 -14.82 35.05
C GLY A 1056 -63.23 -14.48 36.53
N PRO A 1057 -63.91 -15.34 37.31
CA PRO A 1057 -64.33 -15.02 38.66
C PRO A 1057 -63.25 -15.13 39.75
N GLY A 1058 -62.12 -15.82 39.52
CA GLY A 1058 -61.04 -15.95 40.49
C GLY A 1058 -59.66 -16.13 39.83
N PHE A 1059 -58.61 -16.09 40.64
CA PHE A 1059 -57.24 -16.41 40.16
C PHE A 1059 -57.11 -17.91 39.98
N ASP A 1060 -56.33 -18.36 38.99
CA ASP A 1060 -56.01 -19.77 38.83
C ASP A 1060 -54.71 -20.13 39.56
N ILE A 1061 -54.67 -21.36 40.08
CA ILE A 1061 -53.46 -21.95 40.64
C ILE A 1061 -52.54 -22.37 39.50
N GLY A 1062 -51.29 -21.89 39.49
CA GLY A 1062 -50.26 -22.27 38.53
C GLY A 1062 -49.78 -21.14 37.63
N ALA A 1063 -48.91 -21.49 36.67
CA ALA A 1063 -48.26 -20.56 35.74
C ALA A 1063 -49.17 -20.03 34.62
N TYR A 1064 -50.35 -20.60 34.44
CA TYR A 1064 -51.30 -20.22 33.37
C TYR A 1064 -52.66 -19.86 33.96
N GLU A 1065 -53.36 -18.90 33.33
CA GLU A 1065 -54.79 -18.70 33.54
C GLU A 1065 -55.58 -19.45 32.45
N TYR A 1066 -56.73 -19.99 32.83
CA TYR A 1066 -57.67 -20.62 31.93
C TYR A 1066 -58.50 -19.56 31.21
N ALA A 1067 -58.32 -19.46 29.90
CA ALA A 1067 -59.15 -18.64 29.04
C ALA A 1067 -60.04 -19.51 28.14
N THR A 1068 -61.32 -19.15 28.00
CA THR A 1068 -62.23 -19.77 27.01
C THR A 1068 -62.00 -19.27 25.57
N THR A 1069 -61.15 -18.25 25.40
CA THR A 1069 -60.80 -17.65 24.11
C THR A 1069 -59.28 -17.52 24.04
N PHE A 1070 -58.62 -18.33 23.21
CA PHE A 1070 -57.17 -18.25 23.00
C PHE A 1070 -56.85 -17.20 21.93
N TYR A 1071 -56.02 -16.21 22.23
CA TYR A 1071 -55.37 -15.40 21.20
C TYR A 1071 -54.09 -16.13 20.79
N THR A 1072 -54.10 -16.80 19.64
CA THR A 1072 -52.88 -17.37 19.06
C THR A 1072 -52.05 -16.24 18.47
N TYR A 1073 -51.04 -15.76 19.19
CA TYR A 1073 -50.00 -14.94 18.59
C TYR A 1073 -49.05 -15.89 17.86
N LEU A 1074 -49.19 -15.98 16.53
CA LEU A 1074 -48.20 -16.64 15.68
C LEU A 1074 -46.83 -15.98 15.91
N PRO A 1075 -45.74 -16.75 16.11
CA PRO A 1075 -44.40 -16.15 16.20
C PRO A 1075 -44.15 -15.34 14.95
N LEU A 1076 -43.84 -14.05 15.12
CA LEU A 1076 -43.43 -13.22 14.01
C LEU A 1076 -42.03 -13.70 13.59
N VAL A 1077 -41.98 -14.60 12.62
CA VAL A 1077 -40.74 -14.97 11.93
C VAL A 1077 -40.36 -13.76 11.09
N PHE A 1078 -39.61 -12.82 11.67
CA PHE A 1078 -38.81 -11.91 10.86
C PHE A 1078 -37.75 -12.77 10.18
N LYS A 1079 -37.89 -12.93 8.86
CA LYS A 1079 -36.85 -13.46 8.00
C LYS A 1079 -35.66 -12.51 7.94
#